data_AF-A0A2E0RVV3-F1
#
_entry.id   AF-A0A2E0RVV3-F1
#
_cell.length_a   1.000
_cell.length_b   1.000
_cell.length_c   1.000
_cell.angle_alpha   90.00
_cell.angle_beta   90.00
_cell.angle_gamma   90.00
#
_symmetry.space_group_name_H-M   'P 1'
#
loop_
_entity.id
_entity.type
_entity.pdbx_description
1 polymer ?
#
loop_
_entity_poly.entity_id
_entity_poly.type
_entity_poly.pdbx_seq_one_letter_code
_entity_poly.pdbx_strand_id
1 'polypeptide(L)'
;MGRRVLKTLSLVSTRSIVHSAHPGRGRTPRTRRTTVTTLDQPRSTETTVDEFVADTFGVLRRPTEGVGWRSWLFTVDHKRIGIMYGVAAISFFVLGGIEALLIRLQLAGPDGTVLSADVYNQMFTMHATSMVFLFAMPMAAAFANYLIPLQIGARDVAFPRLNAFSFWCFLVGALFVNSSWFLGGAADGGWFMYAPNSGVAYSPTHGIDIWAMGLQITGIASLVGAINLIVTVINMRAPGMTFMRMPTFTWMAFVTQFLLVFAIPVITVALVLLTLQRSFGAPFFIPEAGADALLWQHLFWIFGHPEVYILILPAFGITSEILPVFSKKPLFGYPLVVFSGVVIGFVGFGVWAHHMFASGLGPMSVAIFSVASMVIAIPTGVKIVNWTLTMWGGKLRFSVAMLFCIGLIVQFTVGGLSGVTHAVAPSDTQQTDTYYIVAHIHYVLFGGSVLGFFGAFYYWWPKMFGKCLNEGLGRWNFWLMMIGMNLTFGPMHIIGLQGQPRRMYVWTEARAGEGFFNLGFWNTVASVGAFVMALGILLFLVNVVYSHRTAAAAPVDPWDARTLEWMTTNPPAPHNWDRIPTVHHLDEFFHHKYEDVGTGGHHDIRRVATGDDVLAELRVDDVSAIHLPDPSYWPLVLALSLPLIGYGVIYHVVLAVVGVTLLVAAIVGWALEPSSAPRAAVSGRVDDVSEPMEDDASPIS
;
A
#
# COMPACT_ATOMS: atom_id res chain seq x y z
N MET A 1 54.62 -27.22 -1.13
CA MET A 1 54.30 -26.87 -2.54
C MET A 1 53.01 -26.04 -2.54
N GLY A 2 52.81 -24.98 -3.32
CA GLY A 2 53.71 -24.36 -4.29
C GLY A 2 53.06 -23.34 -5.24
N ARG A 3 52.50 -22.22 -4.72
CA ARG A 3 52.15 -20.95 -5.42
C ARG A 3 51.06 -20.91 -6.54
N ARG A 4 50.45 -19.71 -6.60
CA ARG A 4 49.52 -19.12 -7.58
C ARG A 4 50.09 -19.05 -9.01
N VAL A 5 49.25 -18.76 -10.03
CA VAL A 5 49.32 -17.54 -10.90
C VAL A 5 48.18 -17.51 -11.96
N LEU A 6 47.99 -16.36 -12.62
CA LEU A 6 46.84 -15.89 -13.42
C LEU A 6 47.30 -15.40 -14.83
N LYS A 7 46.35 -15.01 -15.72
CA LYS A 7 46.52 -14.35 -17.07
C LYS A 7 46.70 -15.32 -18.28
N THR A 8 46.44 -14.98 -19.56
CA THR A 8 46.30 -13.65 -20.25
C THR A 8 45.35 -13.67 -21.48
N LEU A 9 45.08 -12.49 -22.06
CA LEU A 9 44.15 -12.13 -23.16
C LEU A 9 44.69 -12.27 -24.62
N SER A 10 43.75 -12.12 -25.57
CA SER A 10 43.84 -11.38 -26.85
C SER A 10 44.39 -12.07 -28.13
N LEU A 11 43.56 -12.06 -29.21
CA LEU A 11 43.85 -11.28 -30.43
C LEU A 11 42.66 -11.27 -31.43
N VAL A 12 42.61 -10.22 -32.28
CA VAL A 12 41.60 -9.96 -33.33
C VAL A 12 42.33 -9.77 -34.68
N SER A 13 41.75 -10.18 -35.80
CA SER A 13 42.16 -9.69 -37.14
C SER A 13 41.04 -9.78 -38.19
N THR A 14 41.07 -8.86 -39.17
CA THR A 14 40.07 -8.60 -40.23
C THR A 14 40.68 -8.75 -41.65
N ARG A 15 39.81 -8.73 -42.69
CA ARG A 15 40.02 -8.58 -44.18
C ARG A 15 39.36 -9.75 -44.96
N SER A 16 38.97 -9.65 -46.25
CA SER A 16 38.63 -8.53 -47.16
C SER A 16 37.94 -9.05 -48.45
N ILE A 17 37.19 -8.18 -49.12
CA ILE A 17 36.41 -8.31 -50.39
C ILE A 17 37.27 -8.67 -51.64
N VAL A 18 36.69 -9.29 -52.70
CA VAL A 18 36.82 -8.95 -54.16
C VAL A 18 35.86 -9.77 -55.09
N HIS A 19 35.53 -9.20 -56.26
CA HIS A 19 34.55 -9.60 -57.32
C HIS A 19 34.94 -10.70 -58.34
N SER A 20 33.93 -11.32 -59.00
CA SER A 20 33.77 -11.61 -60.48
C SER A 20 32.75 -12.75 -60.71
N ALA A 21 32.17 -13.08 -61.89
CA ALA A 21 31.70 -12.35 -63.08
C ALA A 21 30.67 -13.25 -63.87
N HIS A 22 29.84 -12.68 -64.76
CA HIS A 22 28.89 -13.39 -65.67
C HIS A 22 29.56 -13.94 -66.97
N PRO A 23 28.93 -14.75 -67.88
CA PRO A 23 27.50 -14.88 -68.27
C PRO A 23 26.99 -16.36 -68.41
N GLY A 24 25.82 -16.75 -68.98
CA GLY A 24 24.62 -16.03 -69.47
C GLY A 24 24.21 -16.27 -70.95
N ARG A 25 23.14 -17.05 -71.26
CA ARG A 25 22.54 -17.23 -72.62
C ARG A 25 21.06 -17.69 -72.59
N GLY A 26 20.22 -17.21 -73.52
CA GLY A 26 18.86 -17.72 -73.80
C GLY A 26 17.81 -16.64 -74.14
N ARG A 27 17.61 -16.30 -75.42
CA ARG A 27 16.54 -15.38 -75.92
C ARG A 27 15.63 -16.14 -76.90
N THR A 28 14.31 -15.89 -76.86
CA THR A 28 13.52 -15.37 -78.02
C THR A 28 12.08 -14.97 -77.61
N PRO A 29 11.36 -14.07 -78.34
CA PRO A 29 10.20 -13.33 -77.80
C PRO A 29 8.92 -13.27 -78.69
N ARG A 30 7.91 -12.48 -78.23
CA ARG A 30 6.66 -12.01 -78.90
C ARG A 30 5.46 -12.98 -78.80
N THR A 31 4.19 -12.54 -78.73
CA THR A 31 3.52 -11.45 -79.49
C THR A 31 2.49 -10.59 -78.75
N ARG A 32 2.25 -9.36 -79.27
CA ARG A 32 1.12 -8.47 -78.95
C ARG A 32 -0.21 -9.00 -79.53
N ARG A 33 -1.34 -8.73 -78.85
CA ARG A 33 -2.43 -7.89 -79.41
C ARG A 33 -3.40 -7.39 -78.34
N THR A 34 -3.81 -6.14 -78.51
CA THR A 34 -4.80 -5.45 -77.68
C THR A 34 -6.16 -5.52 -78.36
N THR A 35 -7.23 -5.76 -77.60
CA THR A 35 -8.61 -5.48 -78.05
C THR A 35 -9.28 -4.63 -76.98
N VAL A 36 -9.87 -3.50 -77.38
CA VAL A 36 -10.56 -2.53 -76.51
C VAL A 36 -11.99 -2.39 -77.01
N THR A 37 -12.96 -2.61 -76.12
CA THR A 37 -14.32 -2.03 -76.08
C THR A 37 -14.89 -2.42 -74.71
N THR A 38 -15.00 -1.49 -73.76
CA THR A 38 -16.24 -0.75 -73.40
C THR A 38 -17.41 -1.67 -73.02
N LEU A 39 -18.14 -1.47 -71.92
CA LEU A 39 -18.09 -0.44 -70.87
C LEU A 39 -18.94 -1.01 -69.72
N ASP A 40 -18.41 -1.15 -68.50
CA ASP A 40 -19.28 -1.09 -67.32
C ASP A 40 -18.52 -0.72 -66.04
N GLN A 41 -19.20 0.09 -65.25
CA GLN A 41 -18.97 0.73 -63.94
C GLN A 41 -17.65 0.53 -63.17
N PRO A 42 -17.20 1.56 -62.42
CA PRO A 42 -15.94 1.51 -61.68
C PRO A 42 -15.98 0.40 -60.63
N ARG A 43 -15.07 -0.58 -60.75
CA ARG A 43 -14.64 -1.35 -59.59
C ARG A 43 -14.20 -0.34 -58.53
N SER A 44 -14.89 -0.34 -57.39
CA SER A 44 -14.37 0.25 -56.17
C SER A 44 -12.94 -0.25 -55.99
N THR A 45 -11.98 0.66 -55.93
CA THR A 45 -10.68 0.33 -55.36
C THR A 45 -10.94 -0.17 -53.95
N GLU A 46 -10.79 -1.49 -53.76
CA GLU A 46 -10.54 -2.08 -52.45
C GLU A 46 -9.18 -1.53 -52.00
N THR A 47 -9.21 -0.31 -51.47
CA THR A 47 -8.15 0.21 -50.62
C THR A 47 -8.10 -0.74 -49.43
N THR A 48 -7.08 -1.59 -49.40
CA THR A 48 -6.90 -2.62 -48.39
C THR A 48 -6.99 -2.01 -47.00
N VAL A 49 -8.05 -2.37 -46.26
CA VAL A 49 -8.34 -1.84 -44.91
C VAL A 49 -7.23 -2.20 -43.91
N ASP A 50 -6.39 -3.17 -44.25
CA ASP A 50 -5.23 -3.64 -43.47
C ASP A 50 -4.13 -2.58 -43.23
N GLU A 51 -4.10 -1.47 -43.97
CA GLU A 51 -3.04 -0.45 -43.81
C GLU A 51 -3.35 0.64 -42.75
N PHE A 52 -4.54 0.63 -42.12
CA PHE A 52 -4.98 1.69 -41.19
C PHE A 52 -4.97 1.31 -39.70
N VAL A 53 -4.42 0.15 -39.31
CA VAL A 53 -4.58 -0.43 -37.95
C VAL A 53 -3.37 -0.18 -37.02
N ALA A 54 -2.44 0.72 -37.38
CA ALA A 54 -1.17 0.91 -36.64
C ALA A 54 -0.92 2.31 -36.04
N ASP A 55 -1.73 3.33 -36.36
CA ASP A 55 -1.45 4.72 -35.93
C ASP A 55 -2.19 5.10 -34.65
N THR A 56 -1.60 4.74 -33.50
CA THR A 56 -1.79 5.54 -32.29
C THR A 56 -1.15 6.91 -32.48
N PHE A 57 -1.91 8.00 -32.29
CA PHE A 57 -1.41 9.37 -32.38
C PHE A 57 -0.32 9.66 -31.32
N GLY A 58 0.92 9.33 -31.64
CA GLY A 58 2.08 9.54 -30.78
C GLY A 58 3.34 8.85 -31.31
N VAL A 59 4.52 9.40 -30.98
CA VAL A 59 5.84 8.89 -31.43
C VAL A 59 6.19 7.52 -30.81
N LEU A 60 5.41 7.05 -29.83
CA LEU A 60 5.64 5.82 -29.07
C LEU A 60 4.43 4.89 -29.14
N ARG A 61 4.62 3.71 -29.73
CA ARG A 61 3.63 2.62 -29.82
C ARG A 61 3.12 2.23 -28.42
N ARG A 62 1.80 2.11 -28.25
CA ARG A 62 1.16 1.66 -27.00
C ARG A 62 1.76 0.34 -26.52
N PRO A 63 2.02 0.14 -25.21
CA PRO A 63 2.50 -1.14 -24.71
C PRO A 63 1.36 -2.16 -24.82
N THR A 64 1.59 -3.25 -25.53
CA THR A 64 0.70 -4.43 -25.52
C THR A 64 0.88 -5.21 -24.21
N GLU A 65 0.00 -6.15 -23.93
CA GLU A 65 0.21 -7.12 -22.84
C GLU A 65 1.56 -7.84 -23.02
N GLY A 66 2.54 -7.44 -22.21
CA GLY A 66 3.89 -7.98 -22.26
C GLY A 66 4.03 -9.21 -21.38
N VAL A 67 4.95 -10.11 -21.74
CA VAL A 67 5.52 -11.08 -20.79
C VAL A 67 6.71 -10.46 -20.04
N GLY A 68 6.98 -10.95 -18.83
CA GLY A 68 8.10 -10.47 -18.00
C GLY A 68 7.89 -9.06 -17.42
N TRP A 69 8.98 -8.32 -17.20
CA TRP A 69 8.97 -7.04 -16.45
C TRP A 69 8.04 -5.95 -17.03
N ARG A 70 7.82 -5.93 -18.35
CA ARG A 70 6.90 -4.98 -19.01
C ARG A 70 5.45 -5.16 -18.56
N SER A 71 5.07 -6.38 -18.16
CA SER A 71 3.75 -6.71 -17.65
C SER A 71 3.42 -6.07 -16.29
N TRP A 72 4.46 -5.60 -15.58
CA TRP A 72 4.37 -4.90 -14.32
C TRP A 72 4.59 -3.38 -14.50
N LEU A 73 5.59 -2.98 -15.31
CA LEU A 73 5.94 -1.56 -15.47
C LEU A 73 4.79 -0.71 -16.05
N PHE A 74 4.00 -1.27 -16.97
CA PHE A 74 2.92 -0.57 -17.67
C PHE A 74 1.52 -1.08 -17.28
N THR A 75 1.43 -1.84 -16.19
CA THR A 75 0.17 -2.47 -15.78
C THR A 75 -0.86 -1.45 -15.32
N VAL A 76 -2.13 -1.79 -15.55
CA VAL A 76 -3.31 -1.08 -15.01
C VAL A 76 -4.15 -1.96 -14.09
N ASP A 77 -3.87 -3.28 -14.04
CA ASP A 77 -4.57 -4.25 -13.18
C ASP A 77 -4.36 -3.93 -11.69
N HIS A 78 -5.46 -3.61 -10.99
CA HIS A 78 -5.47 -3.33 -9.55
C HIS A 78 -4.77 -4.40 -8.69
N LYS A 79 -4.75 -5.68 -9.10
CA LYS A 79 -4.05 -6.76 -8.39
C LYS A 79 -2.55 -6.58 -8.44
N ARG A 80 -2.00 -6.30 -9.64
CA ARG A 80 -0.56 -6.03 -9.81
C ARG A 80 -0.16 -4.73 -9.13
N ILE A 81 -0.96 -3.68 -9.28
CA ILE A 81 -0.74 -2.39 -8.58
C ILE A 81 -0.76 -2.58 -7.05
N GLY A 82 -1.69 -3.35 -6.50
CA GLY A 82 -1.74 -3.70 -5.08
C GLY A 82 -0.48 -4.45 -4.61
N ILE A 83 -0.02 -5.45 -5.37
CA ILE A 83 1.24 -6.16 -5.08
C ILE A 83 2.44 -5.20 -5.13
N MET A 84 2.51 -4.31 -6.14
CA MET A 84 3.60 -3.34 -6.29
C MET A 84 3.65 -2.35 -5.11
N TYR A 85 2.50 -1.84 -4.68
CA TYR A 85 2.36 -1.07 -3.43
C TYR A 85 2.88 -1.86 -2.23
N GLY A 86 2.46 -3.12 -2.07
CA GLY A 86 2.86 -3.98 -0.95
C GLY A 86 4.36 -4.25 -0.89
N VAL A 87 5.00 -4.54 -2.03
CA VAL A 87 6.45 -4.79 -2.12
C VAL A 87 7.26 -3.51 -1.80
N ALA A 88 6.86 -2.37 -2.35
CA ALA A 88 7.50 -1.09 -2.05
C ALA A 88 7.35 -0.72 -0.57
N ALA A 89 6.14 -0.85 -0.02
CA ALA A 89 5.84 -0.58 1.39
C ALA A 89 6.62 -1.49 2.35
N ILE A 90 6.75 -2.80 2.07
CA ILE A 90 7.60 -3.71 2.86
C ILE A 90 9.08 -3.30 2.77
N SER A 91 9.53 -2.79 1.62
CA SER A 91 10.91 -2.30 1.47
C SER A 91 11.17 -1.10 2.37
N PHE A 92 10.23 -0.14 2.44
CA PHE A 92 10.31 1.00 3.36
C PHE A 92 10.08 0.62 4.83
N PHE A 93 9.31 -0.43 5.13
CA PHE A 93 9.21 -1.00 6.48
C PHE A 93 10.55 -1.55 6.97
N VAL A 94 11.29 -2.25 6.10
CA VAL A 94 12.65 -2.75 6.42
C VAL A 94 13.62 -1.57 6.60
N LEU A 95 13.57 -0.55 5.74
CA LEU A 95 14.38 0.67 5.89
C LEU A 95 14.09 1.37 7.23
N GLY A 96 12.82 1.66 7.52
CA GLY A 96 12.37 2.23 8.79
C GLY A 96 12.75 1.39 10.00
N GLY A 97 12.76 0.05 9.84
CA GLY A 97 13.23 -0.88 10.86
C GLY A 97 14.74 -0.74 11.13
N ILE A 98 15.56 -0.58 10.09
CA ILE A 98 17.01 -0.33 10.22
C ILE A 98 17.25 1.02 10.91
N GLU A 99 16.53 2.07 10.50
CA GLU A 99 16.58 3.40 11.13
C GLU A 99 16.25 3.31 12.64
N ALA A 100 15.20 2.55 13.01
CA ALA A 100 14.84 2.29 14.41
C ALA A 100 15.91 1.52 15.20
N LEU A 101 16.54 0.50 14.59
CA LEU A 101 17.59 -0.28 15.23
C LEU A 101 18.85 0.56 15.50
N LEU A 102 19.21 1.47 14.60
CA LEU A 102 20.33 2.41 14.80
C LEU A 102 20.04 3.40 15.93
N ILE A 103 18.83 3.97 15.98
CA ILE A 103 18.35 4.82 17.09
C ILE A 103 18.41 4.05 18.43
N ARG A 104 18.03 2.76 18.43
CA ARG A 104 18.07 1.94 19.64
C ARG A 104 19.48 1.56 20.07
N LEU A 105 20.35 1.18 19.13
CA LEU A 105 21.76 0.91 19.41
C LEU A 105 22.46 2.15 20.00
N GLN A 106 22.13 3.35 19.54
CA GLN A 106 22.64 4.62 20.08
C GLN A 106 22.26 4.88 21.55
N LEU A 107 21.06 4.49 22.01
CA LEU A 107 20.67 4.66 23.43
C LEU A 107 20.81 3.39 24.28
N ALA A 108 21.37 2.30 23.73
CA ALA A 108 21.46 1.03 24.44
C ALA A 108 22.34 1.09 25.70
N GLY A 109 23.24 2.06 25.79
CA GLY A 109 24.06 2.36 26.96
C GLY A 109 24.22 3.88 27.17
N PRO A 110 24.84 4.29 28.28
CA PRO A 110 25.13 5.69 28.56
C PRO A 110 26.16 6.22 27.55
N ASP A 111 26.13 7.53 27.30
CA ASP A 111 27.14 8.26 26.53
C ASP A 111 27.43 7.65 25.14
N GLY A 112 26.38 7.14 24.50
CA GLY A 112 26.43 6.39 23.24
C GLY A 112 27.10 7.14 22.08
N THR A 113 27.86 6.39 21.27
CA THR A 113 28.76 6.92 20.22
C THR A 113 28.48 6.37 18.81
N VAL A 114 27.34 5.71 18.62
CA VAL A 114 26.93 5.06 17.35
C VAL A 114 26.51 6.09 16.31
N LEU A 115 25.79 7.13 16.74
CA LEU A 115 25.29 8.21 15.90
C LEU A 115 25.69 9.57 16.51
N SER A 116 26.09 10.51 15.65
CA SER A 116 26.19 11.92 16.05
C SER A 116 24.80 12.51 16.30
N ALA A 117 24.71 13.65 17.00
CA ALA A 117 23.43 14.31 17.25
C ALA A 117 22.66 14.66 15.96
N ASP A 118 23.37 15.14 14.93
CA ASP A 118 22.82 15.42 13.59
C ASP A 118 22.25 14.16 12.92
N VAL A 119 23.06 13.10 12.81
CA VAL A 119 22.59 11.84 12.18
C VAL A 119 21.47 11.20 13.00
N TYR A 120 21.47 11.32 14.33
CA TYR A 120 20.35 10.87 15.17
C TYR A 120 19.06 11.62 14.86
N ASN A 121 19.12 12.95 14.67
CA ASN A 121 17.98 13.76 14.27
C ASN A 121 17.43 13.34 12.91
N GLN A 122 18.32 13.12 11.93
CA GLN A 122 17.96 12.59 10.62
C GLN A 122 17.31 11.20 10.73
N MET A 123 17.88 10.30 11.53
CA MET A 123 17.38 8.93 11.70
C MET A 123 15.98 8.88 12.32
N PHE A 124 15.68 9.61 13.41
CA PHE A 124 14.32 9.56 13.98
C PHE A 124 13.28 10.26 13.10
N THR A 125 13.71 11.27 12.34
CA THR A 125 12.85 12.01 11.41
C THR A 125 12.47 11.13 10.22
N MET A 126 13.46 10.47 9.63
CA MET A 126 13.27 9.55 8.52
C MET A 126 12.57 8.26 8.96
N HIS A 127 12.89 7.69 10.13
CA HIS A 127 12.18 6.53 10.68
C HIS A 127 10.65 6.73 10.70
N ALA A 128 10.19 7.83 11.29
CA ALA A 128 8.77 8.14 11.37
C ALA A 128 8.19 8.46 9.97
N THR A 129 8.95 9.13 9.09
CA THR A 129 8.53 9.39 7.70
C THR A 129 8.36 8.08 6.90
N SER A 130 9.35 7.19 6.96
CA SER A 130 9.38 5.85 6.36
C SER A 130 8.21 5.00 6.86
N MET A 131 7.97 4.96 8.17
CA MET A 131 6.90 4.14 8.75
C MET A 131 5.50 4.65 8.43
N VAL A 132 5.24 5.95 8.54
CA VAL A 132 3.90 6.55 8.33
C VAL A 132 3.58 6.69 6.84
N PHE A 133 4.38 7.50 6.12
CA PHE A 133 4.08 7.88 4.74
C PHE A 133 4.51 6.81 3.72
N LEU A 134 5.61 6.10 3.95
CA LEU A 134 6.20 5.22 2.94
C LEU A 134 5.88 3.73 3.13
N PHE A 135 5.43 3.34 4.33
CA PHE A 135 4.99 1.98 4.65
C PHE A 135 3.50 1.91 4.98
N ALA A 136 3.03 2.51 6.08
CA ALA A 136 1.71 2.17 6.64
C ALA A 136 0.55 2.64 5.75
N MET A 137 0.58 3.88 5.23
CA MET A 137 -0.38 4.34 4.22
C MET A 137 -0.31 3.51 2.91
N PRO A 138 0.88 3.32 2.29
CA PRO A 138 1.04 2.47 1.10
C PRO A 138 0.63 1.01 1.29
N MET A 139 0.79 0.44 2.49
CA MET A 139 0.35 -0.93 2.82
C MET A 139 -1.18 -1.01 2.92
N ALA A 140 -1.83 -0.02 3.53
CA ALA A 140 -3.28 0.09 3.48
C ALA A 140 -3.79 0.23 2.03
N ALA A 141 -3.11 1.03 1.21
CA ALA A 141 -3.41 1.17 -0.22
C ALA A 141 -3.17 -0.13 -1.00
N ALA A 142 -2.17 -0.94 -0.65
CA ALA A 142 -1.91 -2.25 -1.24
C ALA A 142 -3.11 -3.19 -1.06
N PHE A 143 -3.57 -3.35 0.18
CA PHE A 143 -4.74 -4.17 0.50
C PHE A 143 -6.02 -3.61 -0.12
N ALA A 144 -6.23 -2.29 -0.06
CA ALA A 144 -7.42 -1.66 -0.64
C ALA A 144 -7.50 -1.88 -2.16
N ASN A 145 -6.39 -1.68 -2.88
CA ASN A 145 -6.32 -1.92 -4.32
C ASN A 145 -6.55 -3.39 -4.68
N TYR A 146 -5.92 -4.32 -3.96
CA TYR A 146 -6.06 -5.74 -4.27
C TYR A 146 -7.48 -6.25 -3.96
N LEU A 147 -8.00 -5.92 -2.77
CA LEU A 147 -9.18 -6.56 -2.21
C LEU A 147 -10.50 -5.85 -2.51
N ILE A 148 -10.56 -4.51 -2.63
CA ILE A 148 -11.87 -3.82 -2.81
C ILE A 148 -12.59 -4.32 -4.07
N PRO A 149 -12.00 -4.35 -5.28
CA PRO A 149 -12.71 -4.83 -6.46
C PRO A 149 -13.18 -6.29 -6.33
N LEU A 150 -12.38 -7.15 -5.69
CA LEU A 150 -12.78 -8.54 -5.41
C LEU A 150 -13.95 -8.60 -4.42
N GLN A 151 -13.87 -7.86 -3.31
CA GLN A 151 -14.88 -7.85 -2.25
C GLN A 151 -16.21 -7.21 -2.65
N ILE A 152 -16.22 -6.33 -3.66
CA ILE A 152 -17.46 -5.74 -4.21
C ILE A 152 -17.97 -6.46 -5.47
N GLY A 153 -17.27 -7.48 -5.98
CA GLY A 153 -17.66 -8.19 -7.20
C GLY A 153 -17.39 -7.44 -8.51
N ALA A 154 -16.40 -6.54 -8.53
CA ALA A 154 -15.96 -5.78 -9.70
C ALA A 154 -14.76 -6.43 -10.42
N ARG A 155 -14.63 -6.15 -11.73
CA ARG A 155 -13.50 -6.63 -12.56
C ARG A 155 -12.22 -5.81 -12.41
N ASP A 156 -12.34 -4.53 -12.06
CA ASP A 156 -11.24 -3.60 -11.81
C ASP A 156 -11.75 -2.38 -11.01
N VAL A 157 -10.88 -1.39 -10.76
CA VAL A 157 -11.23 -0.06 -10.23
C VAL A 157 -11.83 0.87 -11.29
N ALA A 158 -12.44 1.98 -10.86
CA ALA A 158 -13.13 2.93 -11.73
C ALA A 158 -12.21 3.64 -12.74
N PHE A 159 -10.97 3.94 -12.35
CA PHE A 159 -9.99 4.62 -13.19
C PHE A 159 -8.63 3.90 -13.18
N PRO A 160 -8.48 2.79 -13.92
CA PRO A 160 -7.29 1.92 -13.86
C PRO A 160 -5.96 2.62 -14.18
N ARG A 161 -5.96 3.52 -15.18
CA ARG A 161 -4.76 4.33 -15.51
C ARG A 161 -4.42 5.38 -14.43
N LEU A 162 -5.41 5.97 -13.76
CA LEU A 162 -5.18 6.85 -12.60
C LEU A 162 -4.65 6.06 -11.39
N ASN A 163 -5.01 4.77 -11.29
CA ASN A 163 -4.50 3.87 -10.27
C ASN A 163 -3.03 3.47 -10.48
N ALA A 164 -2.62 3.29 -11.74
CA ALA A 164 -1.21 3.16 -12.08
C ALA A 164 -0.45 4.47 -11.75
N PHE A 165 -1.04 5.64 -12.03
CA PHE A 165 -0.43 6.94 -11.73
C PHE A 165 -0.24 7.18 -10.23
N SER A 166 -1.22 6.83 -9.39
CA SER A 166 -1.06 6.95 -7.94
C SER A 166 0.10 6.07 -7.44
N PHE A 167 0.22 4.82 -7.88
CA PHE A 167 1.37 3.99 -7.52
C PHE A 167 2.71 4.63 -7.92
N TRP A 168 2.83 5.11 -9.18
CA TRP A 168 4.08 5.70 -9.64
C TRP A 168 4.43 7.00 -8.92
N CYS A 169 3.45 7.87 -8.64
CA CYS A 169 3.65 9.06 -7.80
C CYS A 169 4.12 8.69 -6.39
N PHE A 170 3.53 7.68 -5.76
CA PHE A 170 3.99 7.19 -4.47
C PHE A 170 5.46 6.74 -4.54
N LEU A 171 5.81 5.86 -5.48
CA LEU A 171 7.16 5.31 -5.56
C LEU A 171 8.21 6.38 -5.88
N VAL A 172 7.97 7.24 -6.87
CA VAL A 172 8.94 8.28 -7.22
C VAL A 172 9.05 9.37 -6.15
N GLY A 173 7.95 9.68 -5.45
CA GLY A 173 7.96 10.56 -4.27
C GLY A 173 8.76 9.97 -3.12
N ALA A 174 8.56 8.68 -2.81
CA ALA A 174 9.30 7.96 -1.77
C ALA A 174 10.81 7.86 -2.06
N LEU A 175 11.17 7.62 -3.33
CA LEU A 175 12.56 7.65 -3.80
C LEU A 175 13.15 9.06 -3.78
N PHE A 176 12.35 10.09 -4.08
CA PHE A 176 12.76 11.48 -3.98
C PHE A 176 13.03 11.90 -2.53
N VAL A 177 12.15 11.58 -1.57
CA VAL A 177 12.42 11.82 -0.13
C VAL A 177 13.76 11.20 0.28
N ASN A 178 14.01 9.95 -0.14
CA ASN A 178 15.24 9.22 0.21
C ASN A 178 16.47 9.61 -0.63
N SER A 179 16.36 10.49 -1.64
CA SER A 179 17.55 10.99 -2.34
C SER A 179 18.36 11.97 -1.48
N SER A 180 17.73 12.59 -0.48
CA SER A 180 18.35 13.49 0.50
C SER A 180 19.58 12.88 1.20
N TRP A 181 19.55 11.58 1.51
CA TRP A 181 20.69 10.82 2.04
C TRP A 181 21.98 10.95 1.21
N PHE A 182 21.86 11.18 -0.10
CA PHE A 182 22.97 11.32 -1.04
C PHE A 182 23.23 12.77 -1.48
N LEU A 183 22.38 13.71 -1.06
CA LEU A 183 22.34 15.10 -1.55
C LEU A 183 22.61 16.15 -0.45
N GLY A 184 23.30 15.76 0.62
CA GLY A 184 23.78 16.66 1.67
C GLY A 184 23.19 16.41 3.07
N GLY A 185 22.35 15.38 3.23
CA GLY A 185 21.74 15.01 4.51
C GLY A 185 20.21 14.88 4.38
N ALA A 186 19.63 13.97 5.16
CA ALA A 186 18.19 13.84 5.24
C ALA A 186 17.56 14.94 6.10
N ALA A 187 16.24 14.99 6.14
CA ALA A 187 15.52 15.96 6.96
C ALA A 187 15.66 15.62 8.46
N ASP A 188 15.80 16.65 9.30
CA ASP A 188 16.24 16.54 10.71
C ASP A 188 15.26 17.15 11.74
N GLY A 189 14.22 17.86 11.28
CA GLY A 189 13.24 18.57 12.14
C GLY A 189 12.17 17.69 12.82
N GLY A 190 12.25 16.36 12.72
CA GLY A 190 11.18 15.42 13.08
C GLY A 190 10.06 15.36 12.04
N TRP A 191 9.33 14.26 11.99
CA TRP A 191 8.31 13.99 10.93
C TRP A 191 7.15 15.01 10.83
N PHE A 192 7.04 15.93 11.80
CA PHE A 192 6.06 17.00 11.81
C PHE A 192 6.66 18.41 11.60
N MET A 193 7.96 18.52 11.34
CA MET A 193 8.68 19.72 10.85
C MET A 193 8.26 21.09 11.44
N TYR A 194 8.15 21.19 12.76
CA TYR A 194 7.67 22.41 13.42
C TYR A 194 8.48 23.66 13.03
N ALA A 195 7.78 24.69 12.56
CA ALA A 195 8.30 26.05 12.52
C ALA A 195 8.50 26.59 13.96
N PRO A 196 9.49 27.49 14.20
CA PRO A 196 10.45 28.00 13.23
C PRO A 196 11.65 27.05 12.97
N ASN A 197 11.79 25.94 13.71
CA ASN A 197 12.95 25.04 13.64
C ASN A 197 13.15 24.37 12.26
N SER A 198 12.08 24.23 11.45
CA SER A 198 12.16 23.79 10.06
C SER A 198 12.62 24.89 9.07
N GLY A 199 12.83 26.12 9.53
CA GLY A 199 13.35 27.23 8.72
C GLY A 199 14.86 27.14 8.46
N VAL A 200 15.31 27.81 7.40
CA VAL A 200 16.73 27.80 6.95
C VAL A 200 17.72 28.28 8.01
N ALA A 201 17.28 29.13 8.95
CA ALA A 201 18.09 29.62 10.07
C ALA A 201 18.50 28.51 11.07
N TYR A 202 17.73 27.42 11.16
CA TYR A 202 17.96 26.31 12.10
C TYR A 202 18.31 25.00 11.39
N SER A 203 17.71 24.74 10.23
CA SER A 203 18.04 23.61 9.35
C SER A 203 18.41 24.15 7.95
N PRO A 204 19.69 24.50 7.72
CA PRO A 204 20.14 25.14 6.48
C PRO A 204 20.39 24.17 5.32
N THR A 205 20.29 22.85 5.56
CA THR A 205 20.42 21.84 4.50
C THR A 205 19.14 21.75 3.67
N HIS A 206 19.22 21.14 2.48
CA HIS A 206 18.05 20.87 1.64
C HIS A 206 17.26 19.61 2.04
N GLY A 207 17.60 18.96 3.16
CA GLY A 207 16.90 17.76 3.63
C GLY A 207 15.39 17.99 3.80
N ILE A 208 15.02 19.10 4.45
CA ILE A 208 13.62 19.49 4.66
C ILE A 208 12.93 19.88 3.32
N ASP A 209 13.65 20.51 2.38
CA ASP A 209 13.09 20.87 1.07
C ASP A 209 12.76 19.62 0.24
N ILE A 210 13.67 18.65 0.22
CA ILE A 210 13.49 17.35 -0.44
C ILE A 210 12.35 16.57 0.23
N TRP A 211 12.28 16.57 1.56
CA TRP A 211 11.19 15.95 2.31
C TRP A 211 9.83 16.57 1.97
N ALA A 212 9.73 17.92 1.96
CA ALA A 212 8.47 18.61 1.71
C ALA A 212 7.96 18.38 0.28
N MET A 213 8.83 18.52 -0.72
CA MET A 213 8.49 18.23 -2.12
C MET A 213 8.20 16.75 -2.35
N GLY A 214 8.94 15.84 -1.72
CA GLY A 214 8.71 14.41 -1.83
C GLY A 214 7.37 13.98 -1.23
N LEU A 215 7.02 14.48 -0.05
CA LEU A 215 5.70 14.24 0.54
C LEU A 215 4.58 14.87 -0.28
N GLN A 216 4.81 16.03 -0.90
CA GLN A 216 3.84 16.63 -1.83
C GLN A 216 3.53 15.72 -3.02
N ILE A 217 4.54 15.02 -3.56
CA ILE A 217 4.37 14.03 -4.64
C ILE A 217 3.63 12.79 -4.12
N THR A 218 3.94 12.28 -2.93
CA THR A 218 3.17 11.17 -2.33
C THR A 218 1.73 11.56 -1.96
N GLY A 219 1.47 12.84 -1.66
CA GLY A 219 0.13 13.37 -1.42
C GLY A 219 -0.75 13.28 -2.67
N ILE A 220 -0.20 13.56 -3.85
CA ILE A 220 -0.89 13.38 -5.14
C ILE A 220 -1.32 11.92 -5.32
N ALA A 221 -0.44 10.96 -4.98
CA ALA A 221 -0.77 9.54 -5.05
C ALA A 221 -1.98 9.18 -4.16
N SER A 222 -1.94 9.59 -2.91
CA SER A 222 -3.01 9.33 -1.94
C SER A 222 -4.34 9.96 -2.35
N LEU A 223 -4.33 11.20 -2.84
CA LEU A 223 -5.56 11.91 -3.26
C LEU A 223 -6.20 11.26 -4.49
N VAL A 224 -5.42 10.94 -5.52
CA VAL A 224 -5.91 10.29 -6.74
C VAL A 224 -6.41 8.87 -6.46
N GLY A 225 -5.66 8.10 -5.65
CA GLY A 225 -6.08 6.76 -5.22
C GLY A 225 -7.39 6.78 -4.44
N ALA A 226 -7.55 7.73 -3.52
CA ALA A 226 -8.75 7.87 -2.72
C ALA A 226 -10.00 8.19 -3.55
N ILE A 227 -9.91 9.16 -4.47
CA ILE A 227 -11.01 9.49 -5.39
C ILE A 227 -11.39 8.26 -6.24
N ASN A 228 -10.40 7.54 -6.77
CA ASN A 228 -10.61 6.34 -7.57
C ASN A 228 -11.36 5.25 -6.78
N LEU A 229 -10.92 4.93 -5.56
CA LEU A 229 -11.53 3.90 -4.73
C LEU A 229 -12.92 4.31 -4.18
N ILE A 230 -13.18 5.60 -3.92
CA ILE A 230 -14.52 6.10 -3.61
C ILE A 230 -15.48 5.82 -4.77
N VAL A 231 -15.11 6.23 -5.99
CA VAL A 231 -15.96 6.02 -7.18
C VAL A 231 -16.14 4.52 -7.47
N THR A 232 -15.10 3.72 -7.28
CA THR A 232 -15.16 2.25 -7.39
C THR A 232 -16.21 1.66 -6.44
N VAL A 233 -16.14 1.97 -5.15
CA VAL A 233 -17.09 1.45 -4.15
C VAL A 233 -18.51 1.93 -4.41
N ILE A 234 -18.72 3.20 -4.82
CA ILE A 234 -20.07 3.72 -5.04
C ILE A 234 -20.70 3.10 -6.31
N ASN A 235 -19.97 3.06 -7.42
CA ASN A 235 -20.54 2.80 -8.75
C ASN A 235 -20.34 1.38 -9.29
N MET A 236 -19.41 0.57 -8.75
CA MET A 236 -19.01 -0.71 -9.36
C MET A 236 -19.34 -1.96 -8.53
N ARG A 237 -20.18 -1.82 -7.49
CA ARG A 237 -20.66 -2.97 -6.72
C ARG A 237 -21.50 -3.93 -7.55
N ALA A 238 -21.36 -5.22 -7.26
CA ALA A 238 -22.19 -6.30 -7.76
C ALA A 238 -23.70 -6.04 -7.54
N PRO A 239 -24.58 -6.47 -8.46
CA PRO A 239 -26.02 -6.38 -8.30
C PRO A 239 -26.50 -6.95 -6.97
N GLY A 240 -27.39 -6.24 -6.27
CA GLY A 240 -27.93 -6.64 -4.97
C GLY A 240 -27.08 -6.25 -3.75
N MET A 241 -25.80 -5.89 -3.92
CA MET A 241 -24.95 -5.41 -2.83
C MET A 241 -25.31 -3.98 -2.42
N THR A 242 -26.18 -3.84 -1.42
CA THR A 242 -26.43 -2.56 -0.74
C THR A 242 -25.20 -2.14 0.08
N PHE A 243 -25.11 -0.87 0.49
CA PHE A 243 -24.06 -0.41 1.40
C PHE A 243 -23.95 -1.28 2.66
N MET A 244 -25.08 -1.65 3.29
CA MET A 244 -25.07 -2.53 4.47
C MET A 244 -24.90 -4.03 4.17
N ARG A 245 -24.53 -4.41 2.94
CA ARG A 245 -24.05 -5.76 2.56
C ARG A 245 -22.57 -5.80 2.15
N MET A 246 -21.85 -4.68 2.20
CA MET A 246 -20.41 -4.67 1.89
C MET A 246 -19.60 -5.31 3.04
N PRO A 247 -18.51 -6.05 2.76
CA PRO A 247 -17.58 -6.50 3.80
C PRO A 247 -17.05 -5.36 4.67
N THR A 248 -16.67 -5.68 5.90
CA THR A 248 -16.22 -4.70 6.89
C THR A 248 -14.86 -4.10 6.52
N PHE A 249 -13.97 -4.87 5.89
CA PHE A 249 -12.75 -4.32 5.29
C PHE A 249 -13.06 -3.26 4.24
N THR A 250 -13.95 -3.56 3.28
CA THR A 250 -14.40 -2.60 2.26
C THR A 250 -15.00 -1.35 2.90
N TRP A 251 -15.82 -1.47 3.94
CA TRP A 251 -16.35 -0.31 4.69
C TRP A 251 -15.28 0.55 5.35
N MET A 252 -14.35 -0.05 6.09
CA MET A 252 -13.32 0.72 6.78
C MET A 252 -12.38 1.38 5.77
N ALA A 253 -12.00 0.67 4.71
CA ALA A 253 -11.21 1.23 3.62
C ALA A 253 -11.95 2.37 2.89
N PHE A 254 -13.27 2.27 2.69
CA PHE A 254 -14.09 3.33 2.10
C PHE A 254 -14.11 4.61 2.97
N VAL A 255 -14.24 4.47 4.29
CA VAL A 255 -14.10 5.60 5.23
C VAL A 255 -12.69 6.20 5.17
N THR A 256 -11.65 5.36 5.12
CA THR A 256 -10.26 5.81 4.91
C THR A 256 -10.09 6.65 3.65
N GLN A 257 -10.79 6.34 2.56
CA GLN A 257 -10.68 7.16 1.34
C GLN A 257 -11.29 8.56 1.52
N PHE A 258 -12.43 8.69 2.21
CA PHE A 258 -12.99 10.01 2.52
C PHE A 258 -12.07 10.82 3.45
N LEU A 259 -11.48 10.18 4.47
CA LEU A 259 -10.47 10.81 5.30
C LEU A 259 -9.31 11.36 4.46
N LEU A 260 -8.80 10.58 3.49
CA LEU A 260 -7.73 11.01 2.59
C LEU A 260 -8.14 12.22 1.73
N VAL A 261 -9.34 12.21 1.13
CA VAL A 261 -9.83 13.32 0.31
C VAL A 261 -9.95 14.63 1.10
N PHE A 262 -10.33 14.58 2.38
CA PHE A 262 -10.47 15.78 3.21
C PHE A 262 -9.18 16.21 3.91
N ALA A 263 -8.29 15.27 4.29
CA ALA A 263 -7.07 15.57 5.04
C ALA A 263 -5.87 15.95 4.14
N ILE A 264 -5.66 15.26 3.01
CA ILE A 264 -4.50 15.47 2.12
C ILE A 264 -4.39 16.92 1.57
N PRO A 265 -5.50 17.63 1.24
CA PRO A 265 -5.42 19.04 0.84
C PRO A 265 -4.81 19.95 1.91
N VAL A 266 -5.00 19.65 3.21
CA VAL A 266 -4.51 20.49 4.30
C VAL A 266 -2.99 20.42 4.41
N ILE A 267 -2.42 19.21 4.43
CA ILE A 267 -0.96 19.04 4.42
C ILE A 267 -0.34 19.51 3.11
N THR A 268 -1.04 19.38 1.97
CA THR A 268 -0.61 19.96 0.69
C THR A 268 -0.41 21.46 0.80
N VAL A 269 -1.39 22.19 1.35
CA VAL A 269 -1.23 23.64 1.57
C VAL A 269 -0.08 23.92 2.54
N ALA A 270 0.02 23.20 3.66
CA ALA A 270 1.11 23.39 4.61
C ALA A 270 2.50 23.21 3.96
N LEU A 271 2.73 22.11 3.23
CA LEU A 271 3.99 21.83 2.54
C LEU A 271 4.32 22.89 1.48
N VAL A 272 3.32 23.38 0.73
CA VAL A 272 3.50 24.50 -0.20
C VAL A 272 3.92 25.78 0.54
N LEU A 273 3.27 26.13 1.66
CA LEU A 273 3.63 27.31 2.45
C LEU A 273 5.06 27.21 3.04
N LEU A 274 5.47 26.03 3.53
CA LEU A 274 6.83 25.80 4.01
C LEU A 274 7.86 25.88 2.88
N THR A 275 7.54 25.35 1.71
CA THR A 275 8.40 25.43 0.52
C THR A 275 8.53 26.89 0.03
N LEU A 276 7.44 27.66 0.02
CA LEU A 276 7.47 29.09 -0.27
C LEU A 276 8.32 29.87 0.75
N GLN A 277 8.26 29.51 2.02
CA GLN A 277 9.11 30.11 3.05
C GLN A 277 10.59 29.78 2.86
N ARG A 278 10.93 28.50 2.67
CA ARG A 278 12.32 28.04 2.59
C ARG A 278 13.00 28.38 1.26
N SER A 279 12.32 28.21 0.13
CA SER A 279 12.90 28.41 -1.21
C SER A 279 12.70 29.82 -1.78
N PHE A 280 11.70 30.57 -1.31
CA PHE A 280 11.34 31.89 -1.87
C PHE A 280 11.24 33.02 -0.83
N GLY A 281 11.52 32.74 0.46
CA GLY A 281 11.57 33.76 1.52
C GLY A 281 10.20 34.27 1.99
N ALA A 282 9.10 33.57 1.70
CA ALA A 282 7.76 34.00 2.12
C ALA A 282 7.56 33.84 3.66
N PRO A 283 7.20 34.89 4.41
CA PRO A 283 7.20 34.87 5.88
C PRO A 283 5.90 34.29 6.47
N PHE A 284 5.57 33.02 6.18
CA PHE A 284 4.33 32.40 6.66
C PHE A 284 4.34 31.97 8.13
N PHE A 285 5.52 31.66 8.67
CA PHE A 285 5.70 31.09 10.02
C PHE A 285 6.86 31.76 10.79
N ILE A 286 7.23 32.98 10.41
CA ILE A 286 8.37 33.76 10.96
C ILE A 286 7.85 34.82 11.96
N PRO A 287 8.02 34.64 13.29
CA PRO A 287 7.53 35.60 14.28
C PRO A 287 8.15 36.99 14.16
N GLU A 288 9.41 37.09 13.71
CA GLU A 288 10.12 38.36 13.50
C GLU A 288 9.49 39.21 12.39
N ALA A 289 8.72 38.57 11.48
CA ALA A 289 7.94 39.22 10.43
C ALA A 289 6.45 39.42 10.81
N GLY A 290 6.07 39.11 12.06
CA GLY A 290 4.70 39.25 12.57
C GLY A 290 3.78 38.05 12.29
N ALA A 291 4.30 36.91 11.84
CA ALA A 291 3.53 35.69 11.64
C ALA A 291 3.47 34.80 12.90
N ASP A 292 2.57 33.83 12.94
CA ASP A 292 2.47 32.87 14.05
C ASP A 292 3.06 31.51 13.66
N ALA A 293 4.06 31.03 14.41
CA ALA A 293 4.64 29.71 14.23
C ALA A 293 3.66 28.57 14.58
N LEU A 294 2.66 28.81 15.44
CA LEU A 294 1.62 27.83 15.76
C LEU A 294 0.69 27.55 14.58
N LEU A 295 0.61 28.43 13.57
CA LEU A 295 -0.13 28.17 12.33
C LEU A 295 0.33 26.87 11.67
N TRP A 296 1.64 26.59 11.67
CA TRP A 296 2.17 25.31 11.19
C TRP A 296 1.62 24.13 11.99
N GLN A 297 1.62 24.22 13.33
CA GLN A 297 1.11 23.14 14.18
C GLN A 297 -0.38 22.87 13.93
N HIS A 298 -1.19 23.93 13.78
CA HIS A 298 -2.60 23.81 13.42
C HIS A 298 -2.78 23.10 12.07
N LEU A 299 -2.12 23.59 11.01
CA LEU A 299 -2.23 22.99 9.67
C LEU A 299 -1.75 21.54 9.65
N PHE A 300 -0.61 21.25 10.28
CA PHE A 300 -0.07 19.89 10.34
C PHE A 300 -1.03 18.95 11.07
N TRP A 301 -1.55 19.32 12.25
CA TRP A 301 -2.38 18.40 13.04
C TRP A 301 -3.81 18.25 12.53
N ILE A 302 -4.40 19.28 11.90
CA ILE A 302 -5.68 19.15 11.18
C ILE A 302 -5.60 18.04 10.11
N PHE A 303 -4.42 17.80 9.53
CA PHE A 303 -4.14 16.62 8.72
C PHE A 303 -3.75 15.38 9.57
N GLY A 304 -2.73 15.51 10.42
CA GLY A 304 -2.00 14.39 11.02
C GLY A 304 -2.79 13.60 12.07
N HIS A 305 -3.89 14.15 12.59
CA HIS A 305 -4.77 13.36 13.46
C HIS A 305 -5.84 12.57 12.69
N PRO A 306 -6.54 13.12 11.67
CA PRO A 306 -7.22 12.31 10.67
C PRO A 306 -6.34 11.23 10.02
N GLU A 307 -5.04 11.51 9.81
CA GLU A 307 -4.07 10.53 9.30
C GLU A 307 -3.94 9.29 10.19
N VAL A 308 -3.88 9.40 11.52
CA VAL A 308 -3.80 8.18 12.36
C VAL A 308 -5.04 7.29 12.23
N TYR A 309 -6.19 7.84 11.84
CA TYR A 309 -7.37 7.04 11.49
C TYR A 309 -7.28 6.39 10.11
N ILE A 310 -6.68 7.07 9.13
CA ILE A 310 -6.32 6.49 7.82
C ILE A 310 -5.44 5.24 8.01
N LEU A 311 -4.50 5.28 8.96
CA LEU A 311 -3.60 4.17 9.26
C LEU A 311 -4.29 2.97 9.95
N ILE A 312 -5.23 3.21 10.88
CA ILE A 312 -5.77 2.15 11.74
C ILE A 312 -7.08 1.52 11.23
N LEU A 313 -7.95 2.29 10.57
CA LEU A 313 -9.24 1.79 10.09
C LEU A 313 -9.09 0.58 9.14
N PRO A 314 -8.15 0.53 8.18
CA PRO A 314 -7.95 -0.64 7.34
C PRO A 314 -7.61 -1.89 8.16
N ALA A 315 -6.75 -1.79 9.19
CA ALA A 315 -6.42 -2.90 10.08
C ALA A 315 -7.61 -3.36 10.94
N PHE A 316 -8.47 -2.43 11.38
CA PHE A 316 -9.74 -2.77 12.02
C PHE A 316 -10.69 -3.48 11.05
N GLY A 317 -10.68 -3.11 9.77
CA GLY A 317 -11.39 -3.81 8.70
C GLY A 317 -10.90 -5.24 8.54
N ILE A 318 -9.58 -5.41 8.38
CA ILE A 318 -8.89 -6.70 8.27
C ILE A 318 -9.26 -7.62 9.45
N THR A 319 -9.15 -7.14 10.69
CA THR A 319 -9.51 -7.90 11.89
C THR A 319 -10.98 -8.29 11.91
N SER A 320 -11.86 -7.43 11.39
CA SER A 320 -13.29 -7.72 11.28
C SER A 320 -13.63 -8.78 10.23
N GLU A 321 -12.76 -9.05 9.24
CA GLU A 321 -12.89 -10.16 8.29
C GLU A 321 -12.31 -11.48 8.85
N ILE A 322 -11.15 -11.40 9.52
CA ILE A 322 -10.40 -12.56 10.00
C ILE A 322 -11.08 -13.24 11.19
N LEU A 323 -11.56 -12.46 12.18
CA LEU A 323 -12.14 -13.03 13.40
C LEU A 323 -13.40 -13.88 13.14
N PRO A 324 -14.38 -13.47 12.30
CA PRO A 324 -15.55 -14.29 11.98
C PRO A 324 -15.20 -15.68 11.41
N VAL A 325 -14.25 -15.72 10.47
CA VAL A 325 -13.81 -16.96 9.79
C VAL A 325 -13.20 -17.92 10.80
N PHE A 326 -12.19 -17.47 11.56
CA PHE A 326 -11.49 -18.33 12.50
C PHE A 326 -12.25 -18.56 13.82
N SER A 327 -13.35 -17.85 14.07
CA SER A 327 -14.30 -18.13 15.16
C SER A 327 -15.49 -19.00 14.74
N LYS A 328 -15.67 -19.24 13.43
CA LYS A 328 -16.85 -19.89 12.83
C LYS A 328 -18.18 -19.25 13.26
N LYS A 329 -18.24 -17.92 13.28
CA LYS A 329 -19.41 -17.13 13.68
C LYS A 329 -19.53 -15.85 12.84
N PRO A 330 -20.75 -15.30 12.61
CA PRO A 330 -20.90 -13.97 12.04
C PRO A 330 -20.25 -12.89 12.92
N LEU A 331 -19.82 -11.78 12.30
CA LEU A 331 -19.31 -10.62 13.01
C LEU A 331 -20.41 -10.06 13.95
N PHE A 332 -20.14 -10.06 15.24
CA PHE A 332 -21.11 -9.60 16.23
C PHE A 332 -21.37 -8.10 16.05
N GLY A 333 -22.64 -7.73 15.90
CA GLY A 333 -23.06 -6.33 15.77
C GLY A 333 -22.41 -5.59 14.60
N TYR A 334 -22.31 -6.21 13.41
CA TYR A 334 -21.78 -5.59 12.19
C TYR A 334 -22.22 -4.12 11.97
N PRO A 335 -23.51 -3.71 12.15
CA PRO A 335 -23.89 -2.30 12.00
C PRO A 335 -23.16 -1.38 12.98
N LEU A 336 -22.95 -1.79 14.23
CA LEU A 336 -22.20 -1.02 15.23
C LEU A 336 -20.72 -0.89 14.83
N VAL A 337 -20.12 -1.93 14.25
CA VAL A 337 -18.73 -1.90 13.74
C VAL A 337 -18.62 -0.96 12.52
N VAL A 338 -19.61 -0.95 11.62
CA VAL A 338 -19.65 -0.01 10.48
C VAL A 338 -19.83 1.42 10.97
N PHE A 339 -20.90 1.72 11.72
CA PHE A 339 -21.20 3.08 12.17
C PHE A 339 -20.13 3.66 13.10
N SER A 340 -19.51 2.86 13.98
CA SER A 340 -18.36 3.33 14.76
C SER A 340 -17.16 3.74 13.89
N GLY A 341 -16.93 3.06 12.77
CA GLY A 341 -15.90 3.48 11.80
C GLY A 341 -16.23 4.80 11.13
N VAL A 342 -17.48 5.00 10.71
CA VAL A 342 -17.97 6.27 10.13
C VAL A 342 -17.87 7.42 11.14
N VAL A 343 -18.25 7.19 12.41
CA VAL A 343 -18.13 8.18 13.49
C VAL A 343 -16.67 8.55 13.75
N ILE A 344 -15.75 7.58 13.79
CA ILE A 344 -14.30 7.84 13.89
C ILE A 344 -13.84 8.72 12.72
N GLY A 345 -14.24 8.38 11.49
CA GLY A 345 -13.88 9.13 10.29
C GLY A 345 -14.38 10.58 10.30
N PHE A 346 -15.57 10.84 10.84
CA PHE A 346 -16.12 12.19 10.94
C PHE A 346 -15.53 12.99 12.11
N VAL A 347 -15.56 12.43 13.32
CA VAL A 347 -15.15 13.13 14.55
C VAL A 347 -13.64 13.33 14.61
N GLY A 348 -12.84 12.54 13.88
CA GLY A 348 -11.38 12.70 13.79
C GLY A 348 -10.90 14.09 13.33
N PHE A 349 -11.72 14.84 12.58
CA PHE A 349 -11.44 16.24 12.23
C PHE A 349 -11.72 17.25 13.36
N GLY A 350 -12.37 16.85 14.45
CA GLY A 350 -12.77 17.72 15.56
C GLY A 350 -11.86 17.66 16.79
N VAL A 351 -10.75 16.93 16.74
CA VAL A 351 -9.91 16.58 17.91
C VAL A 351 -8.42 16.94 17.79
N TRP A 352 -7.97 17.45 16.64
CA TRP A 352 -6.53 17.62 16.33
C TRP A 352 -5.70 18.40 17.37
N ALA A 353 -6.29 19.38 18.05
CA ALA A 353 -5.56 20.27 18.94
C ALA A 353 -5.14 19.61 20.27
N HIS A 354 -5.51 18.35 20.52
CA HIS A 354 -4.92 17.57 21.62
C HIS A 354 -3.41 17.35 21.49
N HIS A 355 -2.84 17.45 20.28
CA HIS A 355 -1.39 17.47 20.06
C HIS A 355 -0.72 18.82 20.42
N MET A 356 -1.52 19.79 20.88
CA MET A 356 -1.13 21.18 21.09
C MET A 356 -1.49 21.70 22.50
N PHE A 357 -1.84 20.81 23.44
CA PHE A 357 -2.21 21.21 24.81
C PHE A 357 -1.08 21.97 25.54
N ALA A 358 0.19 21.60 25.30
CA ALA A 358 1.35 22.32 25.81
C ALA A 358 1.77 23.54 24.97
N SER A 359 1.09 23.84 23.85
CA SER A 359 1.43 24.95 22.94
C SER A 359 0.79 26.29 23.32
N GLY A 360 0.04 26.37 24.43
CA GLY A 360 -0.48 27.64 24.97
C GLY A 360 -1.87 28.07 24.47
N LEU A 361 -2.69 27.16 23.93
CA LEU A 361 -4.02 27.42 23.32
C LEU A 361 -5.10 28.05 24.23
N GLY A 362 -4.82 28.28 25.51
CA GLY A 362 -5.78 28.76 26.50
C GLY A 362 -6.73 27.68 27.05
N PRO A 363 -7.24 27.84 28.29
CA PRO A 363 -7.92 26.77 29.02
C PRO A 363 -9.24 26.31 28.38
N MET A 364 -9.99 27.22 27.75
CA MET A 364 -11.26 26.87 27.10
C MET A 364 -11.06 25.95 25.89
N SER A 365 -10.09 26.28 25.02
CA SER A 365 -9.71 25.45 23.87
C SER A 365 -9.28 24.06 24.34
N VAL A 366 -8.35 24.02 25.30
CA VAL A 366 -7.83 22.77 25.88
C VAL A 366 -8.95 21.90 26.46
N ALA A 367 -9.89 22.48 27.21
CA ALA A 367 -11.02 21.75 27.79
C ALA A 367 -11.96 21.15 26.72
N ILE A 368 -12.31 21.91 25.68
CA ILE A 368 -13.18 21.43 24.59
C ILE A 368 -12.52 20.26 23.85
N PHE A 369 -11.26 20.42 23.44
CA PHE A 369 -10.53 19.38 22.71
C PHE A 369 -10.23 18.14 23.58
N SER A 370 -10.01 18.31 24.88
CA SER A 370 -9.88 17.21 25.85
C SER A 370 -11.15 16.35 25.90
N VAL A 371 -12.32 16.98 26.07
CA VAL A 371 -13.61 16.27 26.11
C VAL A 371 -13.91 15.58 24.78
N ALA A 372 -13.71 16.27 23.64
CA ALA A 372 -13.92 15.69 22.32
C ALA A 372 -13.02 14.45 22.07
N SER A 373 -11.76 14.51 22.53
CA SER A 373 -10.80 13.40 22.38
C SER A 373 -11.15 12.21 23.27
N MET A 374 -11.72 12.43 24.45
CA MET A 374 -12.25 11.35 25.29
C MET A 374 -13.47 10.65 24.65
N VAL A 375 -14.33 11.39 23.92
CA VAL A 375 -15.51 10.80 23.24
C VAL A 375 -15.12 9.81 22.13
N ILE A 376 -14.01 10.05 21.42
CA ILE A 376 -13.45 9.13 20.40
C ILE A 376 -13.16 7.71 20.94
N ALA A 377 -12.86 7.59 22.24
CA ALA A 377 -12.61 6.28 22.85
C ALA A 377 -13.85 5.37 22.81
N ILE A 378 -15.07 5.94 22.78
CA ILE A 378 -16.33 5.17 22.82
C ILE A 378 -16.53 4.36 21.52
N PRO A 379 -16.55 4.93 20.29
CA PRO A 379 -16.60 4.16 19.04
C PRO A 379 -15.53 3.07 18.94
N THR A 380 -14.33 3.35 19.45
CA THR A 380 -13.20 2.42 19.40
C THR A 380 -13.39 1.26 20.40
N GLY A 381 -13.84 1.54 21.62
CA GLY A 381 -14.19 0.53 22.63
C GLY A 381 -15.33 -0.39 22.18
N VAL A 382 -16.33 0.14 21.46
CA VAL A 382 -17.39 -0.66 20.84
C VAL A 382 -16.80 -1.72 19.90
N LYS A 383 -15.83 -1.38 19.05
CA LYS A 383 -15.17 -2.36 18.15
C LYS A 383 -14.48 -3.47 18.95
N ILE A 384 -13.73 -3.14 19.99
CA ILE A 384 -13.02 -4.10 20.87
C ILE A 384 -14.01 -5.08 21.52
N VAL A 385 -15.15 -4.58 22.03
CA VAL A 385 -16.21 -5.43 22.62
C VAL A 385 -16.85 -6.31 21.54
N ASN A 386 -17.20 -5.77 20.38
CA ASN A 386 -17.81 -6.52 19.29
C ASN A 386 -16.88 -7.64 18.75
N TRP A 387 -15.57 -7.40 18.63
CA TRP A 387 -14.60 -8.44 18.28
C TRP A 387 -14.51 -9.54 19.35
N THR A 388 -14.51 -9.15 20.62
CA THR A 388 -14.53 -10.10 21.75
C THR A 388 -15.80 -10.97 21.72
N LEU A 389 -16.97 -10.37 21.47
CA LEU A 389 -18.25 -11.09 21.35
C LEU A 389 -18.38 -11.90 20.04
N THR A 390 -17.61 -11.56 19.01
CA THR A 390 -17.49 -12.39 17.80
C THR A 390 -16.80 -13.70 18.13
N MET A 391 -15.69 -13.65 18.88
CA MET A 391 -14.96 -14.84 19.36
C MET A 391 -15.74 -15.63 20.41
N TRP A 392 -16.46 -14.96 21.32
CA TRP A 392 -17.18 -15.59 22.44
C TRP A 392 -18.19 -16.64 21.96
N GLY A 393 -18.10 -17.88 22.47
CA GLY A 393 -18.97 -18.99 22.06
C GLY A 393 -18.73 -19.51 20.63
N GLY A 394 -17.66 -19.04 19.95
CA GLY A 394 -17.22 -19.58 18.66
C GLY A 394 -16.38 -20.85 18.78
N LYS A 395 -16.13 -21.51 17.65
CA LYS A 395 -15.21 -22.65 17.54
C LYS A 395 -13.85 -22.16 17.04
N LEU A 396 -13.04 -21.64 17.96
CA LEU A 396 -11.80 -20.92 17.64
C LEU A 396 -10.73 -21.83 17.00
N ARG A 397 -10.26 -21.45 15.80
CA ARG A 397 -9.07 -21.98 15.13
C ARG A 397 -7.94 -20.96 15.26
N PHE A 398 -6.96 -21.23 16.13
CA PHE A 398 -5.77 -20.38 16.29
C PHE A 398 -4.79 -20.52 15.12
N SER A 399 -5.17 -20.04 13.93
CA SER A 399 -4.27 -19.78 12.80
C SER A 399 -3.31 -18.64 13.13
N VAL A 400 -2.23 -18.46 12.37
CA VAL A 400 -1.32 -17.33 12.58
C VAL A 400 -2.03 -16.00 12.33
N ALA A 401 -2.91 -15.93 11.32
CA ALA A 401 -3.77 -14.77 11.07
C ALA A 401 -4.65 -14.41 12.29
N MET A 402 -5.26 -15.42 12.92
CA MET A 402 -6.05 -15.26 14.14
C MET A 402 -5.20 -14.75 15.32
N LEU A 403 -3.99 -15.31 15.51
CA LEU A 403 -3.07 -14.88 16.55
C LEU A 403 -2.69 -13.40 16.41
N PHE A 404 -2.35 -12.95 15.20
CA PHE A 404 -2.06 -11.53 14.95
C PHE A 404 -3.25 -10.62 15.22
N CYS A 405 -4.48 -11.03 14.90
CA CYS A 405 -5.70 -10.26 15.22
C CYS A 405 -6.01 -10.22 16.72
N ILE A 406 -5.76 -11.30 17.47
CA ILE A 406 -5.84 -11.29 18.94
C ILE A 406 -4.75 -10.39 19.53
N GLY A 407 -3.53 -10.46 18.99
CA GLY A 407 -2.42 -9.57 19.31
C GLY A 407 -2.82 -8.10 19.13
N LEU A 408 -3.46 -7.76 18.00
CA LEU A 408 -4.00 -6.44 17.74
C LEU A 408 -4.97 -5.99 18.84
N ILE A 409 -5.98 -6.79 19.16
CA ILE A 409 -6.98 -6.42 20.19
C ILE A 409 -6.28 -6.11 21.52
N VAL A 410 -5.34 -6.94 21.95
CA VAL A 410 -4.64 -6.78 23.23
C VAL A 410 -3.71 -5.55 23.20
N GLN A 411 -2.81 -5.46 22.23
CA GLN A 411 -1.81 -4.38 22.16
C GLN A 411 -2.47 -3.03 21.90
N PHE A 412 -3.46 -2.98 21.01
CA PHE A 412 -4.23 -1.76 20.75
C PHE A 412 -5.03 -1.32 21.98
N THR A 413 -5.55 -2.25 22.81
CA THR A 413 -6.22 -1.87 24.07
C THR A 413 -5.24 -1.21 25.05
N VAL A 414 -4.02 -1.74 25.21
CA VAL A 414 -2.97 -1.12 26.04
C VAL A 414 -2.58 0.26 25.51
N GLY A 415 -2.42 0.40 24.20
CA GLY A 415 -2.18 1.68 23.53
C GLY A 415 -3.33 2.67 23.72
N GLY A 416 -4.58 2.24 23.55
CA GLY A 416 -5.77 3.05 23.73
C GLY A 416 -5.92 3.58 25.15
N LEU A 417 -5.61 2.76 26.16
CA LEU A 417 -5.66 3.19 27.57
C LEU A 417 -4.62 4.29 27.87
N SER A 418 -3.40 4.21 27.32
CA SER A 418 -2.42 5.31 27.41
C SER A 418 -2.76 6.51 26.52
N GLY A 419 -3.55 6.32 25.46
CA GLY A 419 -4.10 7.43 24.66
C GLY A 419 -5.15 8.25 25.41
N VAL A 420 -5.98 7.59 26.22
CA VAL A 420 -6.96 8.28 27.07
C VAL A 420 -6.28 9.15 28.12
N THR A 421 -5.08 8.82 28.62
CA THR A 421 -4.35 9.71 29.54
C THR A 421 -3.82 10.96 28.83
N HIS A 422 -3.41 10.87 27.56
CA HIS A 422 -3.07 12.05 26.74
C HIS A 422 -4.29 12.94 26.44
N ALA A 423 -5.50 12.36 26.34
CA ALA A 423 -6.72 13.17 26.20
C ALA A 423 -7.03 13.99 27.47
N VAL A 424 -6.47 13.65 28.63
CA VAL A 424 -6.61 14.39 29.89
C VAL A 424 -5.51 15.44 30.00
N ALA A 425 -5.82 16.70 29.67
CA ALA A 425 -4.79 17.73 29.52
C ALA A 425 -3.84 17.93 30.74
N PRO A 426 -4.27 17.85 32.01
CA PRO A 426 -3.33 17.89 33.15
C PRO A 426 -2.37 16.69 33.26
N SER A 427 -2.70 15.56 32.63
CA SER A 427 -1.80 14.40 32.49
C SER A 427 -0.87 14.60 31.29
N ASP A 428 -1.39 15.13 30.17
CA ASP A 428 -0.58 15.42 28.99
C ASP A 428 0.53 16.46 29.27
N THR A 429 0.27 17.50 30.07
CA THR A 429 1.32 18.47 30.45
C THR A 429 2.51 17.87 31.23
N GLN A 430 2.40 16.63 31.72
CA GLN A 430 3.51 15.84 32.27
C GLN A 430 4.07 14.80 31.28
N GLN A 431 3.21 14.21 30.45
CA GLN A 431 3.53 13.07 29.59
C GLN A 431 4.00 13.47 28.17
N THR A 432 3.60 14.65 27.70
CA THR A 432 3.92 15.15 26.35
C THR A 432 5.41 15.35 26.17
N ASP A 433 5.90 15.14 24.95
CA ASP A 433 7.33 15.12 24.60
C ASP A 433 8.25 14.18 25.45
N THR A 434 7.70 13.30 26.29
CA THR A 434 8.47 12.22 26.94
C THR A 434 8.47 10.92 26.11
N TYR A 435 9.17 9.89 26.57
CA TYR A 435 9.04 8.54 26.03
C TYR A 435 7.64 7.91 26.21
N TYR A 436 6.75 8.49 27.03
CA TYR A 436 5.39 7.98 27.24
C TYR A 436 4.55 8.08 25.96
N ILE A 437 4.59 9.22 25.26
CA ILE A 437 3.89 9.39 23.97
C ILE A 437 4.50 8.51 22.87
N VAL A 438 5.82 8.23 22.95
CA VAL A 438 6.51 7.29 22.05
C VAL A 438 6.01 5.86 22.28
N ALA A 439 5.84 5.46 23.54
CA ALA A 439 5.25 4.17 23.89
C ALA A 439 3.81 4.06 23.38
N HIS A 440 2.96 5.05 23.71
CA HIS A 440 1.57 5.11 23.28
C HIS A 440 1.42 4.94 21.76
N ILE A 441 2.09 5.78 20.96
CA ILE A 441 1.93 5.77 19.49
C ILE A 441 2.38 4.43 18.87
N HIS A 442 3.42 3.79 19.41
CA HIS A 442 3.85 2.47 18.92
C HIS A 442 2.90 1.35 19.34
N TYR A 443 2.28 1.41 20.53
CA TYR A 443 1.23 0.45 20.89
C TYR A 443 -0.01 0.56 19.98
N VAL A 444 -0.41 1.75 19.55
CA VAL A 444 -1.55 1.91 18.64
C VAL A 444 -1.22 1.74 17.15
N LEU A 445 -0.04 2.12 16.66
CA LEU A 445 0.34 1.96 15.24
C LEU A 445 1.01 0.62 14.95
N PHE A 446 1.97 0.18 15.76
CA PHE A 446 2.59 -1.14 15.59
C PHE A 446 1.65 -2.23 16.08
N GLY A 447 1.17 -2.10 17.33
CA GLY A 447 0.19 -3.03 17.91
C GLY A 447 -1.14 -3.05 17.17
N GLY A 448 -1.58 -1.90 16.66
CA GLY A 448 -2.74 -1.82 15.77
C GLY A 448 -2.40 -2.19 14.33
N SER A 449 -2.07 -1.18 13.52
CA SER A 449 -1.93 -1.32 12.07
C SER A 449 -0.97 -2.44 11.64
N VAL A 450 0.23 -2.52 12.23
CA VAL A 450 1.23 -3.51 11.78
C VAL A 450 0.82 -4.94 12.12
N LEU A 451 0.36 -5.23 13.34
CA LEU A 451 -0.15 -6.57 13.65
C LEU A 451 -1.36 -6.94 12.78
N GLY A 452 -2.25 -5.98 12.48
CA GLY A 452 -3.35 -6.16 11.52
C GLY A 452 -2.86 -6.52 10.12
N PHE A 453 -1.87 -5.81 9.58
CA PHE A 453 -1.27 -6.10 8.27
C PHE A 453 -0.56 -7.46 8.24
N PHE A 454 0.08 -7.89 9.33
CA PHE A 454 0.62 -9.25 9.42
C PHE A 454 -0.50 -10.30 9.44
N GLY A 455 -1.61 -10.05 10.14
CA GLY A 455 -2.83 -10.86 10.05
C GLY A 455 -3.33 -11.00 8.60
N ALA A 456 -3.38 -9.89 7.86
CA ALA A 456 -3.73 -9.86 6.44
C ALA A 456 -2.75 -10.64 5.55
N PHE A 457 -1.44 -10.57 5.80
CA PHE A 457 -0.47 -11.38 5.06
C PHE A 457 -0.78 -12.86 5.23
N TYR A 458 -0.90 -13.38 6.45
CA TYR A 458 -1.19 -14.81 6.67
C TYR A 458 -2.56 -15.24 6.13
N TYR A 459 -3.55 -14.34 6.11
CA TYR A 459 -4.89 -14.63 5.61
C TYR A 459 -4.97 -14.62 4.07
N TRP A 460 -4.57 -13.53 3.40
CA TRP A 460 -4.70 -13.39 1.94
C TRP A 460 -3.46 -13.80 1.12
N TRP A 461 -2.36 -14.30 1.71
CA TRP A 461 -1.24 -14.87 0.92
C TRP A 461 -1.67 -15.86 -0.17
N PRO A 462 -2.57 -16.85 0.08
CA PRO A 462 -3.05 -17.74 -0.97
C PRO A 462 -3.82 -17.02 -2.07
N LYS A 463 -4.58 -15.97 -1.73
CA LYS A 463 -5.30 -15.15 -2.70
C LYS A 463 -4.35 -14.33 -3.58
N MET A 464 -3.25 -13.82 -3.02
CA MET A 464 -2.25 -13.03 -3.77
C MET A 464 -1.24 -13.87 -4.56
N PHE A 465 -0.83 -15.03 -4.04
CA PHE A 465 0.33 -15.79 -4.54
C PHE A 465 0.09 -17.29 -4.75
N GLY A 466 -1.16 -17.77 -4.62
CA GLY A 466 -1.54 -19.16 -4.89
C GLY A 466 -1.02 -20.21 -3.90
N LYS A 467 -0.43 -19.79 -2.77
CA LYS A 467 0.18 -20.68 -1.76
C LYS A 467 -0.09 -20.18 -0.35
N CYS A 468 -0.08 -21.05 0.65
CA CYS A 468 -0.15 -20.66 2.05
C CYS A 468 1.25 -20.45 2.67
N LEU A 469 1.38 -19.46 3.57
CA LEU A 469 2.57 -19.31 4.42
C LEU A 469 2.66 -20.44 5.45
N ASN A 470 3.87 -20.77 5.91
CA ASN A 470 4.06 -21.83 6.88
C ASN A 470 3.58 -21.37 8.27
N GLU A 471 2.57 -22.04 8.79
CA GLU A 471 1.98 -21.76 10.11
C GLU A 471 2.96 -21.98 11.27
N GLY A 472 3.94 -22.88 11.16
CA GLY A 472 4.94 -23.14 12.20
C GLY A 472 5.93 -21.98 12.35
N LEU A 473 6.53 -21.56 11.23
CA LEU A 473 7.37 -20.35 11.17
C LEU A 473 6.56 -19.10 11.54
N GLY A 474 5.28 -19.03 11.14
CA GLY A 474 4.40 -17.92 11.45
C GLY A 474 4.07 -17.77 12.94
N ARG A 475 3.91 -18.87 13.69
CA ARG A 475 3.77 -18.82 15.16
C ARG A 475 4.99 -18.23 15.84
N TRP A 476 6.20 -18.59 15.39
CA TRP A 476 7.44 -18.01 15.91
C TRP A 476 7.58 -16.54 15.54
N ASN A 477 7.26 -16.15 14.30
CA ASN A 477 7.21 -14.75 13.88
C ASN A 477 6.25 -13.93 14.76
N PHE A 478 5.04 -14.43 15.00
CA PHE A 478 4.07 -13.82 15.94
C PHE A 478 4.66 -13.63 17.35
N TRP A 479 5.18 -14.69 17.97
CA TRP A 479 5.68 -14.60 19.35
C TRP A 479 6.91 -13.70 19.48
N LEU A 480 7.84 -13.73 18.52
CA LEU A 480 8.99 -12.82 18.50
C LEU A 480 8.56 -11.36 18.34
N MET A 481 7.57 -11.07 17.49
CA MET A 481 7.00 -9.72 17.37
C MET A 481 6.28 -9.28 18.65
N MET A 482 5.44 -10.13 19.24
CA MET A 482 4.71 -9.79 20.48
C MET A 482 5.64 -9.55 21.67
N ILE A 483 6.62 -10.43 21.89
CA ILE A 483 7.60 -10.31 22.97
C ILE A 483 8.51 -9.11 22.71
N GLY A 484 9.08 -9.01 21.51
CA GLY A 484 9.95 -7.90 21.12
C GLY A 484 9.26 -6.54 21.23
N MET A 485 8.00 -6.42 20.79
CA MET A 485 7.22 -5.20 20.92
C MET A 485 7.02 -4.79 22.38
N ASN A 486 6.62 -5.70 23.27
CA ASN A 486 6.39 -5.37 24.69
C ASN A 486 7.71 -5.07 25.42
N LEU A 487 8.80 -5.79 25.09
CA LEU A 487 10.14 -5.46 25.59
C LEU A 487 10.64 -4.11 25.05
N THR A 488 10.27 -3.71 23.83
CA THR A 488 10.65 -2.42 23.23
C THR A 488 9.89 -1.27 23.88
N PHE A 489 8.56 -1.30 23.78
CA PHE A 489 7.71 -0.13 24.04
C PHE A 489 7.08 -0.13 25.43
N GLY A 490 6.92 -1.29 26.08
CA GLY A 490 6.41 -1.37 27.45
C GLY A 490 7.28 -0.58 28.45
N PRO A 491 8.62 -0.77 28.46
CA PRO A 491 9.53 0.07 29.25
C PRO A 491 9.44 1.56 28.95
N MET A 492 9.09 1.95 27.71
CA MET A 492 9.01 3.35 27.30
C MET A 492 7.91 4.13 28.06
N HIS A 493 6.82 3.47 28.48
CA HIS A 493 5.86 4.09 29.40
C HIS A 493 6.50 4.40 30.77
N ILE A 494 7.36 3.52 31.29
CA ILE A 494 8.04 3.72 32.58
C ILE A 494 9.00 4.90 32.49
N ILE A 495 9.99 4.84 31.58
CA ILE A 495 10.99 5.92 31.43
C ILE A 495 10.37 7.25 30.97
N GLY A 496 9.22 7.20 30.30
CA GLY A 496 8.41 8.39 29.98
C GLY A 496 7.87 9.09 31.22
N LEU A 497 7.23 8.35 32.14
CA LEU A 497 6.76 8.89 33.42
C LEU A 497 7.90 9.38 34.33
N GLN A 498 9.11 8.87 34.13
CA GLN A 498 10.31 9.37 34.79
C GLN A 498 10.92 10.63 34.16
N GLY A 499 10.32 11.15 33.08
CA GLY A 499 10.77 12.36 32.42
C GLY A 499 11.93 12.17 31.43
N GLN A 500 12.18 10.96 30.91
CA GLN A 500 13.08 10.81 29.75
C GLN A 500 12.43 11.46 28.51
N PRO A 501 12.99 12.55 27.94
CA PRO A 501 12.42 13.21 26.78
C PRO A 501 12.57 12.35 25.51
N ARG A 502 11.60 12.42 24.60
CA ARG A 502 11.78 11.90 23.24
C ARG A 502 12.84 12.74 22.50
N ARG A 503 13.42 12.19 21.42
CA ARG A 503 14.45 12.85 20.59
C ARG A 503 15.77 13.20 21.31
N MET A 504 15.95 12.77 22.56
CA MET A 504 17.24 12.81 23.25
C MET A 504 18.21 11.79 22.61
N TYR A 505 19.37 12.25 22.13
CA TYR A 505 20.34 11.42 21.37
C TYR A 505 21.37 10.69 22.24
N VAL A 506 21.58 11.15 23.47
CA VAL A 506 22.48 10.56 24.48
C VAL A 506 21.83 10.74 25.85
N TRP A 507 21.94 9.72 26.71
CA TRP A 507 21.69 9.80 28.15
C TRP A 507 22.98 9.44 28.92
N THR A 508 23.13 9.93 30.15
CA THR A 508 24.35 9.79 30.95
C THR A 508 24.10 8.96 32.20
N GLU A 509 25.11 8.29 32.77
CA GLU A 509 24.94 7.54 34.03
C GLU A 509 24.39 8.40 35.19
N ALA A 510 24.76 9.69 35.24
CA ALA A 510 24.23 10.63 36.22
C ALA A 510 22.70 10.86 36.11
N ARG A 511 22.08 10.48 34.99
CA ARG A 511 20.61 10.49 34.79
C ARG A 511 20.00 9.09 34.91
N ALA A 512 20.78 8.03 35.11
CA ALA A 512 20.27 6.66 35.13
C ALA A 512 19.21 6.44 36.20
N GLY A 513 19.33 7.06 37.37
CA GLY A 513 18.45 6.79 38.51
C GLY A 513 18.70 5.39 39.12
N GLU A 514 17.81 4.93 40.00
CA GLU A 514 18.04 3.73 40.81
C GLU A 514 16.85 2.76 40.82
N GLY A 515 17.13 1.49 41.12
CA GLY A 515 16.13 0.43 41.31
C GLY A 515 15.31 0.12 40.07
N PHE A 516 14.01 -0.16 40.26
CA PHE A 516 13.05 -0.41 39.17
C PHE A 516 12.86 0.81 38.24
N PHE A 517 13.29 1.99 38.69
CA PHE A 517 13.20 3.25 37.97
C PHE A 517 14.58 3.67 37.41
N ASN A 518 15.38 2.69 36.97
CA ASN A 518 16.64 2.97 36.29
C ASN A 518 16.43 3.11 34.77
N LEU A 519 16.67 4.32 34.23
CA LEU A 519 16.57 4.62 32.80
C LEU A 519 17.50 3.72 31.97
N GLY A 520 18.73 3.48 32.43
CA GLY A 520 19.73 2.71 31.68
C GLY A 520 19.33 1.25 31.46
N PHE A 521 18.84 0.60 32.52
CA PHE A 521 18.24 -0.72 32.46
C PHE A 521 17.09 -0.77 31.45
N TRP A 522 16.15 0.16 31.52
CA TRP A 522 15.00 0.15 30.61
C TRP A 522 15.34 0.52 29.15
N ASN A 523 16.30 1.41 28.90
CA ASN A 523 16.80 1.66 27.54
C ASN A 523 17.54 0.42 26.98
N THR A 524 18.26 -0.32 27.82
CA THR A 524 18.88 -1.60 27.45
C THR A 524 17.81 -2.63 27.07
N VAL A 525 16.80 -2.84 27.93
CA VAL A 525 15.68 -3.76 27.67
C VAL A 525 14.91 -3.36 26.42
N ALA A 526 14.63 -2.07 26.24
CA ALA A 526 13.96 -1.53 25.04
C ALA A 526 14.76 -1.81 23.76
N SER A 527 16.09 -1.72 23.84
CA SER A 527 16.97 -1.98 22.71
C SER A 527 17.06 -3.47 22.39
N VAL A 528 17.16 -4.35 23.40
CA VAL A 528 17.07 -5.82 23.21
C VAL A 528 15.72 -6.20 22.59
N GLY A 529 14.62 -5.63 23.07
CA GLY A 529 13.28 -5.84 22.49
C GLY A 529 13.21 -5.50 21.00
N ALA A 530 13.85 -4.41 20.58
CA ALA A 530 13.86 -3.99 19.18
C ALA A 530 14.57 -5.01 18.28
N PHE A 531 15.69 -5.58 18.73
CA PHE A 531 16.40 -6.65 18.01
C PHE A 531 15.62 -7.98 18.00
N VAL A 532 14.90 -8.33 19.08
CA VAL A 532 13.98 -9.48 19.11
C VAL A 532 12.83 -9.31 18.10
N MET A 533 12.28 -8.11 18.00
CA MET A 533 11.24 -7.78 17.03
C MET A 533 11.75 -7.84 15.58
N ALA A 534 12.98 -7.36 15.33
CA ALA A 534 13.66 -7.49 14.03
C ALA A 534 13.91 -8.96 13.64
N LEU A 535 14.27 -9.84 14.58
CA LEU A 535 14.35 -11.28 14.33
C LEU A 535 12.98 -11.86 13.95
N GLY A 536 11.89 -11.39 14.59
CA GLY A 536 10.52 -11.73 14.21
C GLY A 536 10.19 -11.34 12.77
N ILE A 537 10.55 -10.13 12.35
CA ILE A 537 10.34 -9.61 10.97
C ILE A 537 11.19 -10.41 9.97
N LEU A 538 12.47 -10.68 10.27
CA LEU A 538 13.34 -11.52 9.45
C LEU A 538 12.75 -12.91 9.25
N LEU A 539 12.17 -13.51 10.30
CA LEU A 539 11.55 -14.82 10.22
C LEU A 539 10.30 -14.85 9.32
N PHE A 540 9.55 -13.73 9.23
CA PHE A 540 8.48 -13.59 8.24
C PHE A 540 9.02 -13.56 6.80
N LEU A 541 10.11 -12.82 6.53
CA LEU A 541 10.74 -12.80 5.21
C LEU A 541 11.29 -14.20 4.82
N VAL A 542 11.88 -14.92 5.78
CA VAL A 542 12.28 -16.32 5.60
C VAL A 542 11.07 -17.21 5.32
N ASN A 543 9.95 -17.02 6.02
CA ASN A 543 8.70 -17.77 5.79
C ASN A 543 8.16 -17.55 4.37
N VAL A 544 8.14 -16.30 3.90
CA VAL A 544 7.75 -15.93 2.52
C VAL A 544 8.60 -16.69 1.49
N VAL A 545 9.93 -16.64 1.61
CA VAL A 545 10.84 -17.32 0.67
C VAL A 545 10.72 -18.85 0.77
N TYR A 546 10.59 -19.38 1.98
CA TYR A 546 10.43 -20.81 2.23
C TYR A 546 9.13 -21.33 1.61
N SER A 547 7.97 -20.78 1.98
CA SER A 547 6.67 -21.21 1.47
C SER A 547 6.52 -21.01 -0.04
N HIS A 548 7.07 -19.94 -0.61
CA HIS A 548 7.05 -19.78 -2.07
C HIS A 548 7.73 -20.96 -2.78
N ARG A 549 8.83 -21.48 -2.23
CA ARG A 549 9.57 -22.63 -2.77
C ARG A 549 8.96 -23.98 -2.42
N THR A 550 8.46 -24.18 -1.20
CA THR A 550 8.11 -25.52 -0.67
C THR A 550 6.61 -25.79 -0.54
N ALA A 551 5.76 -24.78 -0.42
CA ALA A 551 4.33 -25.01 -0.24
C ALA A 551 3.67 -25.47 -1.55
N ALA A 552 2.70 -26.38 -1.42
CA ALA A 552 1.79 -26.75 -2.49
C ALA A 552 0.87 -25.57 -2.88
N ALA A 553 0.19 -25.70 -4.02
CA ALA A 553 -0.87 -24.78 -4.39
C ALA A 553 -1.98 -24.78 -3.32
N ALA A 554 -2.52 -23.60 -3.00
CA ALA A 554 -3.64 -23.48 -2.09
C ALA A 554 -4.94 -23.94 -2.79
N PRO A 555 -5.86 -24.63 -2.09
CA PRO A 555 -7.22 -24.84 -2.60
C PRO A 555 -7.93 -23.49 -2.78
N VAL A 556 -9.06 -23.45 -3.51
CA VAL A 556 -9.84 -22.23 -3.73
C VAL A 556 -10.22 -21.54 -2.41
N ASP A 557 -10.68 -22.33 -1.44
CA ASP A 557 -11.01 -21.87 -0.08
C ASP A 557 -10.17 -22.62 0.99
N PRO A 558 -9.00 -22.08 1.39
CA PRO A 558 -8.13 -22.70 2.39
C PRO A 558 -8.61 -22.49 3.84
N TRP A 559 -9.57 -21.60 4.07
CA TRP A 559 -9.94 -21.12 5.40
C TRP A 559 -11.35 -21.48 5.85
N ASP A 560 -12.21 -21.92 4.92
CA ASP A 560 -13.67 -21.93 5.09
C ASP A 560 -14.22 -20.49 5.21
N ALA A 561 -13.78 -19.64 4.28
CA ALA A 561 -14.04 -18.19 4.26
C ALA A 561 -15.48 -17.84 3.84
N ARG A 562 -15.84 -16.54 3.88
CA ARG A 562 -17.25 -16.10 3.93
C ARG A 562 -17.63 -15.00 2.93
N THR A 563 -16.66 -14.34 2.31
CA THR A 563 -16.82 -13.15 1.45
C THR A 563 -16.41 -13.42 -0.01
N LEU A 564 -16.82 -12.52 -0.91
CA LEU A 564 -16.72 -12.69 -2.37
C LEU A 564 -15.31 -12.96 -2.88
N GLU A 565 -14.25 -12.42 -2.28
CA GLU A 565 -12.91 -12.61 -2.83
C GLU A 565 -12.49 -14.10 -2.87
N TRP A 566 -13.11 -14.95 -2.05
CA TRP A 566 -12.87 -16.39 -1.99
C TRP A 566 -13.69 -17.23 -2.99
N MET A 567 -14.62 -16.61 -3.73
CA MET A 567 -15.34 -17.21 -4.88
C MET A 567 -14.52 -17.15 -6.18
N THR A 568 -13.25 -16.75 -6.11
CA THR A 568 -12.32 -16.65 -7.25
C THR A 568 -11.14 -17.60 -7.09
N THR A 569 -10.37 -17.85 -8.15
CA THR A 569 -9.14 -18.67 -8.10
C THR A 569 -8.05 -18.07 -7.19
N ASN A 570 -7.00 -18.87 -6.92
CA ASN A 570 -5.85 -18.48 -6.11
C ASN A 570 -4.54 -18.60 -6.95
N PRO A 571 -4.02 -17.51 -7.55
CA PRO A 571 -4.56 -16.15 -7.58
C PRO A 571 -5.76 -15.98 -8.55
N PRO A 572 -6.52 -14.86 -8.48
CA PRO A 572 -7.61 -14.56 -9.41
C PRO A 572 -7.13 -14.37 -10.85
N ALA A 573 -8.00 -14.66 -11.81
CA ALA A 573 -7.79 -14.32 -13.22
C ALA A 573 -7.69 -12.78 -13.43
N PRO A 574 -7.09 -12.29 -14.54
CA PRO A 574 -6.93 -10.85 -14.79
C PRO A 574 -8.24 -10.06 -14.70
N HIS A 575 -9.35 -10.62 -15.19
CA HIS A 575 -10.69 -10.03 -15.18
C HIS A 575 -11.49 -10.26 -13.88
N ASN A 576 -10.92 -10.94 -12.88
CA ASN A 576 -11.53 -11.39 -11.61
C ASN A 576 -12.72 -12.36 -11.76
N TRP A 577 -13.74 -11.97 -12.53
CA TRP A 577 -15.06 -12.57 -12.59
C TRP A 577 -15.48 -12.87 -14.03
N ASP A 578 -15.54 -14.16 -14.36
CA ASP A 578 -16.18 -14.71 -15.54
C ASP A 578 -17.61 -14.17 -15.65
N ARG A 579 -18.47 -14.55 -14.68
CA ARG A 579 -19.77 -13.94 -14.40
C ARG A 579 -19.71 -13.09 -13.13
N ILE A 580 -20.29 -11.88 -13.17
CA ILE A 580 -20.46 -11.03 -11.98
C ILE A 580 -21.47 -11.71 -11.04
N PRO A 581 -21.15 -11.93 -9.75
CA PRO A 581 -22.09 -12.51 -8.79
C PRO A 581 -23.26 -11.56 -8.52
N THR A 582 -24.43 -12.12 -8.16
CA THR A 582 -25.54 -11.35 -7.58
C THR A 582 -25.53 -11.58 -6.08
N VAL A 583 -25.64 -10.52 -5.28
CA VAL A 583 -25.43 -10.56 -3.83
C VAL A 583 -26.75 -10.39 -3.08
N HIS A 584 -27.07 -11.36 -2.22
CA HIS A 584 -28.31 -11.40 -1.45
C HIS A 584 -28.10 -11.20 0.06
N HIS A 585 -26.92 -11.57 0.56
CA HIS A 585 -26.51 -11.59 1.97
C HIS A 585 -25.25 -10.72 2.22
N LEU A 586 -24.80 -10.66 3.46
CA LEU A 586 -23.52 -10.03 3.83
C LEU A 586 -22.35 -11.02 3.63
N ASP A 587 -22.51 -12.24 4.13
CA ASP A 587 -21.55 -13.33 4.01
C ASP A 587 -21.91 -14.22 2.79
N GLU A 588 -21.93 -13.66 1.58
CA GLU A 588 -22.48 -14.33 0.37
C GLU A 588 -21.86 -15.72 0.12
N PHE A 589 -20.53 -15.83 0.17
CA PHE A 589 -19.83 -17.09 -0.07
C PHE A 589 -20.08 -18.13 1.02
N PHE A 590 -20.43 -17.70 2.25
CA PHE A 590 -20.90 -18.62 3.28
C PHE A 590 -22.26 -19.21 2.90
N HIS A 591 -23.20 -18.38 2.42
CA HIS A 591 -24.55 -18.82 2.04
C HIS A 591 -24.60 -19.69 0.77
N HIS A 592 -23.65 -19.54 -0.16
CA HIS A 592 -23.47 -20.51 -1.25
C HIS A 592 -22.99 -21.90 -0.76
N LYS A 593 -22.16 -21.94 0.29
CA LYS A 593 -21.61 -23.21 0.81
C LYS A 593 -22.49 -23.89 1.86
N TYR A 594 -23.31 -23.14 2.57
CA TYR A 594 -24.04 -23.57 3.76
C TYR A 594 -25.50 -23.15 3.77
N GLU A 595 -26.38 -24.11 4.06
CA GLU A 595 -27.81 -23.90 4.25
C GLU A 595 -28.18 -24.17 5.72
N ASP A 596 -29.16 -23.43 6.25
CA ASP A 596 -29.76 -23.71 7.56
C ASP A 596 -31.00 -24.58 7.36
N VAL A 597 -30.86 -25.87 7.66
CA VAL A 597 -31.94 -26.86 7.55
C VAL A 597 -32.70 -27.06 8.87
N GLY A 598 -32.44 -26.19 9.84
CA GLY A 598 -33.03 -26.21 11.17
C GLY A 598 -34.53 -25.90 11.19
N THR A 599 -35.27 -26.52 12.10
CA THR A 599 -36.72 -26.31 12.28
C THR A 599 -37.06 -25.91 13.71
N GLY A 600 -38.12 -25.10 13.89
CA GLY A 600 -38.65 -24.78 15.21
C GLY A 600 -37.77 -23.84 16.06
N GLY A 601 -36.91 -23.04 15.43
CA GLY A 601 -36.00 -22.10 16.12
C GLY A 601 -34.66 -22.71 16.55
N HIS A 602 -34.43 -23.99 16.26
CA HIS A 602 -33.08 -24.57 16.29
C HIS A 602 -32.43 -24.39 14.92
N HIS A 603 -31.22 -23.83 14.89
CA HIS A 603 -30.39 -23.72 13.69
C HIS A 603 -29.60 -25.01 13.48
N ASP A 604 -29.58 -25.54 12.25
CA ASP A 604 -28.73 -26.67 11.85
C ASP A 604 -28.04 -26.34 10.52
N ILE A 605 -26.79 -25.90 10.61
CA ILE A 605 -26.02 -25.39 9.47
C ILE A 605 -25.31 -26.56 8.77
N ARG A 606 -25.85 -26.95 7.61
CA ARG A 606 -25.32 -28.04 6.79
C ARG A 606 -24.55 -27.50 5.59
N ARG A 607 -23.40 -28.11 5.28
CA ARG A 607 -22.65 -27.81 4.05
C ARG A 607 -23.37 -28.44 2.85
N VAL A 608 -23.66 -27.63 1.84
CA VAL A 608 -24.31 -28.02 0.58
C VAL A 608 -23.37 -27.95 -0.63
N ALA A 609 -22.35 -27.09 -0.60
CA ALA A 609 -21.36 -26.95 -1.67
C ALA A 609 -19.92 -26.76 -1.15
N THR A 610 -18.93 -27.03 -2.01
CA THR A 610 -17.52 -26.68 -1.81
C THR A 610 -17.16 -25.35 -2.49
N GLY A 611 -15.97 -24.81 -2.19
CA GLY A 611 -15.51 -23.58 -2.85
C GLY A 611 -15.27 -23.78 -4.35
N ASP A 612 -14.88 -24.99 -4.75
CA ASP A 612 -14.67 -25.36 -6.14
C ASP A 612 -16.00 -25.49 -6.92
N ASP A 613 -17.05 -26.00 -6.28
CA ASP A 613 -18.40 -26.05 -6.87
C ASP A 613 -18.94 -24.63 -7.14
N VAL A 614 -18.85 -23.74 -6.15
CA VAL A 614 -19.29 -22.33 -6.28
C VAL A 614 -18.47 -21.56 -7.32
N LEU A 615 -17.17 -21.85 -7.43
CA LEU A 615 -16.34 -21.30 -8.51
C LEU A 615 -16.80 -21.83 -9.89
N ALA A 616 -17.19 -23.10 -9.99
CA ALA A 616 -17.69 -23.69 -11.23
C ALA A 616 -19.03 -23.08 -11.69
N GLU A 617 -19.93 -22.74 -10.77
CA GLU A 617 -21.20 -22.04 -11.06
C GLU A 617 -21.01 -20.67 -11.74
N LEU A 618 -19.88 -20.01 -11.49
CA LEU A 618 -19.56 -18.68 -12.04
C LEU A 618 -18.77 -18.72 -13.35
N ARG A 619 -18.27 -19.88 -13.77
CA ARG A 619 -17.47 -20.01 -15.00
C ARG A 619 -18.32 -19.82 -16.26
N VAL A 620 -17.69 -19.28 -17.30
CA VAL A 620 -18.27 -19.20 -18.65
C VAL A 620 -17.23 -19.64 -19.68
N ASP A 621 -17.66 -20.38 -20.70
CA ASP A 621 -16.73 -20.92 -21.71
C ASP A 621 -16.13 -19.85 -22.62
N ASP A 622 -16.88 -18.76 -22.89
CA ASP A 622 -16.43 -17.62 -23.67
C ASP A 622 -16.27 -16.35 -22.82
N VAL A 623 -15.01 -15.99 -22.54
CA VAL A 623 -14.62 -14.74 -21.87
C VAL A 623 -14.21 -13.63 -22.86
N SER A 624 -14.28 -13.85 -24.17
CA SER A 624 -13.82 -12.88 -25.19
C SER A 624 -14.64 -11.58 -25.23
N ALA A 625 -15.88 -11.63 -24.76
CA ALA A 625 -16.76 -10.47 -24.59
C ALA A 625 -16.36 -9.58 -23.38
N ILE A 626 -15.49 -10.04 -22.49
CA ILE A 626 -15.01 -9.24 -21.36
C ILE A 626 -14.09 -8.14 -21.88
N HIS A 627 -14.42 -6.89 -21.53
CA HIS A 627 -13.58 -5.73 -21.79
C HIS A 627 -12.70 -5.43 -20.57
N LEU A 628 -11.39 -5.33 -20.78
CA LEU A 628 -10.42 -4.88 -19.79
C LEU A 628 -9.68 -3.63 -20.32
N PRO A 629 -9.19 -2.77 -19.42
CA PRO A 629 -8.36 -1.62 -19.78
C PRO A 629 -6.99 -2.07 -20.29
N ASP A 630 -6.56 -1.50 -21.41
CA ASP A 630 -5.25 -1.80 -21.99
C ASP A 630 -4.09 -1.06 -21.25
N PRO A 631 -2.89 -1.66 -21.16
CA PRO A 631 -1.69 -1.05 -20.58
C PRO A 631 -1.35 0.34 -21.12
N SER A 632 -0.61 1.13 -20.32
CA SER A 632 -0.20 2.50 -20.67
C SER A 632 1.13 2.87 -20.01
N TYR A 633 1.99 3.61 -20.73
CA TYR A 633 3.22 4.19 -20.16
C TYR A 633 3.02 5.61 -19.61
N TRP A 634 1.96 6.33 -20.01
CA TRP A 634 1.76 7.72 -19.62
C TRP A 634 1.68 7.95 -18.10
N PRO A 635 1.03 7.09 -17.29
CA PRO A 635 1.05 7.21 -15.84
C PRO A 635 2.47 7.26 -15.24
N LEU A 636 3.38 6.43 -15.75
CA LEU A 636 4.78 6.42 -15.31
C LEU A 636 5.53 7.68 -15.77
N VAL A 637 5.39 8.07 -17.05
CA VAL A 637 6.05 9.26 -17.60
C VAL A 637 5.61 10.53 -16.86
N LEU A 638 4.32 10.63 -16.54
CA LEU A 638 3.76 11.76 -15.79
C LEU A 638 4.32 11.81 -14.36
N ALA A 639 4.38 10.67 -13.66
CA ALA A 639 4.96 10.61 -12.33
C ALA A 639 6.45 10.98 -12.32
N LEU A 640 7.24 10.48 -13.29
CA LEU A 640 8.68 10.78 -13.42
C LEU A 640 8.98 12.26 -13.66
N SER A 641 8.03 13.05 -14.15
CA SER A 641 8.20 14.49 -14.32
C SER A 641 8.20 15.27 -12.99
N LEU A 642 7.51 14.76 -11.95
CA LEU A 642 7.33 15.48 -10.69
C LEU A 642 8.64 15.63 -9.88
N PRO A 643 9.49 14.59 -9.71
CA PRO A 643 10.83 14.75 -9.13
C PRO A 643 11.71 15.78 -9.84
N LEU A 644 11.62 15.90 -11.18
CA LEU A 644 12.40 16.88 -11.94
C LEU A 644 11.96 18.31 -11.62
N ILE A 645 10.66 18.54 -11.42
CA ILE A 645 10.12 19.81 -10.94
C ILE A 645 10.61 20.09 -9.51
N GLY A 646 10.55 19.09 -8.62
CA GLY A 646 11.07 19.19 -7.24
C GLY A 646 12.55 19.60 -7.19
N TYR A 647 13.42 18.87 -7.88
CA TYR A 647 14.85 19.24 -7.98
C TYR A 647 15.06 20.60 -8.65
N GLY A 648 14.18 20.99 -9.57
CA GLY A 648 14.26 22.28 -10.25
C GLY A 648 13.90 23.48 -9.40
N VAL A 649 13.01 23.32 -8.42
CA VAL A 649 12.72 24.35 -7.41
C VAL A 649 13.85 24.46 -6.38
N ILE A 650 14.46 23.33 -6.00
CA ILE A 650 15.51 23.30 -4.96
C ILE A 650 16.87 23.74 -5.51
N TYR A 651 17.27 23.24 -6.68
CA TYR A 651 18.64 23.40 -7.19
C TYR A 651 18.77 24.24 -8.45
N HIS A 652 17.92 24.05 -9.47
CA HIS A 652 18.13 24.73 -10.76
C HIS A 652 16.90 24.77 -11.68
N VAL A 653 16.44 25.98 -12.02
CA VAL A 653 15.20 26.23 -12.81
C VAL A 653 15.10 25.46 -14.13
N VAL A 654 16.22 25.15 -14.80
CA VAL A 654 16.20 24.36 -16.05
C VAL A 654 15.64 22.95 -15.83
N LEU A 655 15.88 22.32 -14.67
CA LEU A 655 15.27 21.02 -14.34
C LEU A 655 13.74 21.16 -14.18
N ALA A 656 13.27 22.27 -13.63
CA ALA A 656 11.84 22.55 -13.53
C ALA A 656 11.22 22.77 -14.92
N VAL A 657 11.89 23.49 -15.83
CA VAL A 657 11.42 23.66 -17.22
C VAL A 657 11.34 22.31 -17.95
N VAL A 658 12.35 21.45 -17.81
CA VAL A 658 12.33 20.08 -18.38
C VAL A 658 11.20 19.24 -17.76
N GLY A 659 11.05 19.29 -16.43
CA GLY A 659 9.98 18.60 -15.71
C GLY A 659 8.58 19.05 -16.14
N VAL A 660 8.31 20.36 -16.18
CA VAL A 660 7.04 20.93 -16.65
C VAL A 660 6.76 20.59 -18.12
N THR A 661 7.79 20.61 -18.98
CA THR A 661 7.64 20.21 -20.39
C THR A 661 7.24 18.73 -20.51
N LEU A 662 7.88 17.85 -19.73
CA LEU A 662 7.55 16.43 -19.68
C LEU A 662 6.15 16.18 -19.09
N LEU A 663 5.77 16.92 -18.05
CA LEU A 663 4.45 16.88 -17.42
C LEU A 663 3.36 17.20 -18.45
N VAL A 664 3.48 18.34 -19.15
CA VAL A 664 2.50 18.77 -20.16
C VAL A 664 2.44 17.78 -21.32
N ALA A 665 3.59 17.32 -21.83
CA ALA A 665 3.64 16.31 -22.89
C ALA A 665 2.96 14.99 -22.47
N ALA A 666 3.15 14.56 -21.22
CA ALA A 666 2.54 13.35 -20.69
C ALA A 666 1.02 13.49 -20.46
N ILE A 667 0.54 14.65 -20.00
CA ILE A 667 -0.91 14.93 -19.88
C ILE A 667 -1.57 14.90 -21.27
N VAL A 668 -0.99 15.60 -22.26
CA VAL A 668 -1.54 15.64 -23.63
C VAL A 668 -1.50 14.26 -24.26
N GLY A 669 -0.39 13.53 -24.14
CA GLY A 669 -0.26 12.17 -24.65
C GLY A 669 -1.25 11.18 -24.03
N TRP A 670 -1.49 11.27 -22.71
CA TRP A 670 -2.48 10.45 -22.03
C TRP A 670 -3.91 10.82 -22.43
N ALA A 671 -4.24 12.11 -22.53
CA ALA A 671 -5.56 12.58 -22.95
C ALA A 671 -5.94 12.13 -24.37
N LEU A 672 -4.94 11.94 -25.25
CA LEU A 672 -5.10 11.41 -26.61
C LEU A 672 -5.05 9.87 -26.69
N GLU A 673 -4.67 9.16 -25.61
CA GLU A 673 -4.64 7.69 -25.59
C GLU A 673 -6.04 7.12 -25.33
N PRO A 674 -6.65 6.39 -26.28
CA PRO A 674 -7.97 5.78 -26.10
C PRO A 674 -7.96 4.77 -24.94
N SER A 675 -9.07 4.61 -24.23
CA SER A 675 -9.17 3.68 -23.08
C SER A 675 -8.73 2.26 -23.45
N SER A 676 -9.13 1.80 -24.62
CA SER A 676 -8.75 0.51 -25.20
C SER A 676 -8.11 0.66 -26.58
N ALA A 677 -7.31 -0.32 -26.96
CA ALA A 677 -6.78 -0.47 -28.31
C ALA A 677 -7.90 -0.97 -29.26
N PRO A 678 -7.92 -0.55 -30.53
CA PRO A 678 -8.75 -1.20 -31.54
C PRO A 678 -8.41 -2.69 -31.59
N ARG A 679 -9.39 -3.56 -31.34
CA ARG A 679 -9.20 -5.00 -31.55
C ARG A 679 -8.90 -5.21 -33.03
N ALA A 680 -7.71 -5.71 -33.35
CA ALA A 680 -7.44 -6.21 -34.69
C ALA A 680 -8.50 -7.25 -35.03
N ALA A 681 -9.15 -7.11 -36.18
CA ALA A 681 -10.09 -8.13 -36.65
C ALA A 681 -9.30 -9.44 -36.83
N VAL A 682 -9.62 -10.45 -36.03
CA VAL A 682 -9.05 -11.78 -36.18
C VAL A 682 -9.62 -12.35 -37.48
N SER A 683 -8.88 -12.19 -38.58
CA SER A 683 -9.23 -12.80 -39.85
C SER A 683 -9.13 -14.32 -39.68
N GLY A 684 -10.28 -14.99 -39.78
CA GLY A 684 -10.36 -16.41 -39.49
C GLY A 684 -9.51 -17.24 -40.45
N ARG A 685 -8.53 -17.95 -39.89
CA ARG A 685 -8.15 -19.27 -40.37
C ARG A 685 -8.32 -20.25 -39.23
N VAL A 686 -9.40 -21.01 -39.31
CA VAL A 686 -9.44 -22.35 -38.71
C VAL A 686 -8.52 -23.18 -39.61
N ASP A 687 -7.29 -23.42 -39.16
CA ASP A 687 -6.46 -24.43 -39.79
C ASP A 687 -7.04 -25.80 -39.42
N ASP A 688 -7.47 -26.52 -40.44
CA ASP A 688 -8.20 -27.78 -40.36
C ASP A 688 -7.33 -28.84 -39.67
N VAL A 689 -7.72 -29.29 -38.48
CA VAL A 689 -6.98 -30.34 -37.74
C VAL A 689 -7.41 -31.69 -38.31
N SER A 690 -6.55 -32.24 -39.16
CA SER A 690 -6.71 -33.57 -39.77
C SER A 690 -7.07 -34.64 -38.74
N GLU A 691 -8.17 -35.36 -38.97
CA GLU A 691 -8.54 -36.57 -38.23
C GLU A 691 -7.42 -37.63 -38.31
N PRO A 692 -7.12 -38.36 -37.21
CA PRO A 692 -6.30 -39.55 -37.28
C PRO A 692 -7.12 -40.71 -37.89
N MET A 693 -6.58 -41.34 -38.93
CA MET A 693 -7.14 -42.56 -39.51
C MET A 693 -7.31 -43.68 -38.46
N GLU A 694 -8.44 -44.37 -38.51
CA GLU A 694 -8.61 -45.68 -37.88
C GLU A 694 -7.68 -46.69 -38.57
N ASP A 695 -6.90 -47.43 -37.78
CA ASP A 695 -6.06 -48.53 -38.26
C ASP A 695 -6.75 -49.86 -37.87
N ASP A 696 -7.27 -50.56 -38.88
CA ASP A 696 -8.10 -51.76 -38.73
C ASP A 696 -7.22 -53.02 -38.67
N ALA A 697 -7.14 -53.66 -37.50
CA ALA A 697 -6.32 -54.87 -37.29
C ALA A 697 -6.94 -55.84 -36.26
N SER A 698 -7.80 -56.73 -36.75
CA SER A 698 -8.24 -57.92 -36.00
C SER A 698 -7.11 -58.95 -35.80
N PRO A 699 -7.19 -59.80 -34.76
CA PRO A 699 -6.52 -61.09 -34.76
C PRO A 699 -7.51 -62.27 -34.75
N ILE A 700 -7.32 -63.20 -35.68
CA ILE A 700 -7.89 -64.55 -35.62
C ILE A 700 -6.83 -65.50 -35.05
N SER A 701 -7.01 -65.94 -33.80
CA SER A 701 -6.68 -67.27 -33.25
C SER A 701 -6.66 -67.24 -31.72
#